data_AF-A0A9D9K228-F1
#
_entry.id   AF-A0A9D9K228-F1
#
_cell.length_a   1.000
_cell.length_b   1.000
_cell.length_c   1.000
_cell.angle_alpha   90.00
_cell.angle_beta   90.00
_cell.angle_gamma   90.00
#
_symmetry.space_group_name_H-M   'P 1'
#
loop_
_entity.id
_entity.type
_entity.pdbx_description
1 polymer ?
#
loop_
_entity_poly.entity_id
_entity_poly.type
_entity_poly.pdbx_seq_one_letter_code
_entity_poly.pdbx_strand_id
1 'polypeptide(L)'
;MQSASTINITHSHTEARFRSASAKYIALATLVTVVVLGIGLACAPYSFVFDAADSAAERHLIRFSAAESNEREQYRWSERGAAVRLFGLTRRPLIIDLRMTSPRPPNAAPAEMRLALGSWRSNAFVVEGDWRRYRVLLPPRPGAPDLRLDIRTFRPVKERDTRDLGAAFTRVAVHPVDGLSAPGRAVATLGGIRTVVLLLLPIATFVVMSRLADGVIPWFATAAVAGLVAIGAARPVDAVALLPDLWLIPVGTAVGAATLWGIQSHLSPWLAVLQQALASDTARLAGVLVVASVQGVIFLALVPPWQHYDEPAHFEYAWLLAFHPSWPTIGTVNPAIAWIGGEGRALSHFPTYHLLVSLPLRLTSGLTVIEQLYVARSVSLVMFVVTVAILGGIARTLFHKGHHMRWLMPLTAVLIPPFADIMTAVNNDVGAILGFSLFLWSVVRIIALGWSARRASLVVGAALIAAAMKNVAVAAIFIAPLVLVVAVGLRRQWRWKRLIAALVGAGAVILGSVVAWGDPAGWYRYGAVSIDGAARAVVSDTPHGQQAFRLTSSVSMFDEFSGLATPVASAALPLIAGNPVTVGAWVWASRPVTIAGPGVLYNDGTRPVAMMAPVIEADTKPRFVAWTFEAPEALSSLQVFVPAPPPDADPPVTLFVDGIVAVQGSFSADTPPILDRSATSGFWEGRPFVNLVRNGSAEQAWPYVRPSVDRAVWPVVRRSPSRIVTSVFDIGRTGPIVAFDVAPDLVFRSLASFGWGEVTPPGQIMRLALPLVALATLAGCIRLAVTRYDYSPRYIAIVLFLIIGALLWVNAALRILPALIVQPPPFPRYGFPAIGPLALVLAAGWLAWWSPQRRVIGIATLVISLLMLNVLAYATIWWHWYV
;
A
#
# COMPACT_ATOMS: atom_id res chain seq x y z
N MET A 1 -29.62 -78.89 -6.69
CA MET A 1 -28.43 -78.92 -5.82
C MET A 1 -28.13 -77.48 -5.44
N GLN A 2 -28.55 -77.08 -4.23
CA GLN A 2 -27.67 -76.76 -3.10
C GLN A 2 -27.01 -75.37 -3.27
N SER A 3 -26.92 -74.45 -2.32
CA SER A 3 -27.45 -74.27 -0.95
C SER A 3 -26.61 -73.12 -0.38
N ALA A 4 -27.23 -72.22 0.40
CA ALA A 4 -26.59 -71.38 1.42
C ALA A 4 -25.66 -70.24 0.92
N SER A 5 -25.55 -69.08 1.56
CA SER A 5 -26.11 -68.59 2.83
C SER A 5 -26.32 -67.08 2.71
N THR A 6 -27.49 -66.65 3.14
CA THR A 6 -27.80 -65.30 3.59
C THR A 6 -26.93 -65.02 4.81
N ILE A 7 -25.78 -64.38 4.60
CA ILE A 7 -25.02 -63.78 5.69
C ILE A 7 -25.65 -62.40 5.96
N ASN A 8 -26.65 -62.46 6.84
CA ASN A 8 -27.24 -61.33 7.51
C ASN A 8 -26.20 -60.80 8.52
N ILE A 9 -25.36 -59.85 8.10
CA ILE A 9 -24.53 -59.08 9.04
C ILE A 9 -25.34 -57.87 9.47
N THR A 10 -26.25 -58.13 10.40
CA THR A 10 -26.60 -57.20 11.48
C THR A 10 -25.38 -57.03 12.40
N HIS A 11 -24.35 -56.35 11.90
CA HIS A 11 -23.35 -55.61 12.67
C HIS A 11 -23.24 -54.27 11.92
N SER A 12 -23.58 -53.09 12.42
CA SER A 12 -23.81 -52.64 13.78
C SER A 12 -24.47 -51.25 13.67
N HIS A 13 -25.79 -51.17 13.86
CA HIS A 13 -26.46 -49.87 13.98
C HIS A 13 -26.00 -49.07 15.22
N THR A 14 -25.17 -49.68 16.07
CA THR A 14 -24.51 -49.08 17.24
C THR A 14 -23.08 -48.57 17.00
N GLU A 15 -22.28 -49.14 16.07
CA GLU A 15 -20.91 -48.62 15.81
C GLU A 15 -20.89 -47.41 14.87
N ALA A 16 -21.97 -47.16 14.13
CA ALA A 16 -22.08 -45.98 13.26
C ALA A 16 -22.41 -44.69 14.04
N ARG A 17 -22.86 -44.76 15.29
CA ARG A 17 -23.28 -43.57 16.06
C ARG A 17 -22.11 -42.81 16.71
N PHE A 18 -20.93 -43.41 16.83
CA PHE A 18 -19.81 -42.80 17.55
C PHE A 18 -18.63 -42.32 16.69
N ARG A 19 -18.57 -42.66 15.39
CA ARG A 19 -17.45 -42.20 14.53
C ARG A 19 -17.47 -40.71 14.18
N SER A 20 -18.54 -39.97 14.51
CA SER A 20 -18.53 -38.50 14.47
C SER A 20 -19.48 -37.93 15.51
N ALA A 21 -19.00 -37.01 16.36
CA ALA A 21 -19.83 -36.35 17.37
C ALA A 21 -21.12 -35.79 16.78
N SER A 22 -22.30 -36.24 17.23
CA SER A 22 -23.58 -35.70 16.76
C SER A 22 -23.66 -34.17 16.93
N ALA A 23 -24.40 -33.48 16.06
CA ALA A 23 -24.58 -32.01 16.17
C ALA A 23 -25.06 -31.58 17.57
N LYS A 24 -25.88 -32.41 18.23
CA LYS A 24 -26.33 -32.20 19.62
C LYS A 24 -25.17 -32.21 20.62
N TYR A 25 -24.21 -33.13 20.45
CA TYR A 25 -23.03 -33.20 21.32
C TYR A 25 -22.05 -32.05 21.07
N ILE A 26 -21.88 -31.61 19.83
CA ILE A 26 -21.06 -30.43 19.51
C ILE A 26 -21.70 -29.17 20.12
N ALA A 27 -23.02 -29.03 20.05
CA ALA A 27 -23.75 -27.94 20.69
C ALA A 27 -23.58 -27.96 22.22
N LEU A 28 -23.67 -29.14 22.83
CA LEU A 28 -23.46 -29.31 24.27
C LEU A 28 -22.00 -29.01 24.68
N ALA A 29 -21.01 -29.48 23.92
CA ALA A 29 -19.59 -29.16 24.17
C ALA A 29 -19.33 -27.66 24.03
N THR A 30 -19.94 -27.01 23.04
CA THR A 30 -19.91 -25.55 22.88
C THR A 30 -20.51 -24.85 24.09
N LEU A 31 -21.68 -25.28 24.55
CA LEU A 31 -22.33 -24.70 25.73
C LEU A 31 -21.47 -24.82 26.99
N VAL A 32 -20.93 -26.02 27.25
CA VAL A 32 -20.01 -26.25 28.39
C VAL A 32 -18.79 -25.34 28.28
N THR A 33 -18.21 -25.22 27.10
CA THR A 33 -17.05 -24.36 26.84
C THR A 33 -17.36 -22.89 27.10
N VAL A 34 -18.52 -22.40 26.64
CA VAL A 34 -18.98 -21.02 26.89
C VAL A 34 -19.16 -20.76 28.39
N VAL A 35 -19.79 -21.69 29.12
CA VAL A 35 -20.01 -21.55 30.57
C VAL A 35 -18.67 -21.54 31.32
N VAL A 36 -17.79 -22.50 31.04
CA VAL A 36 -16.49 -22.63 31.70
C VAL A 36 -15.59 -21.43 31.40
N LEU A 37 -15.54 -20.98 30.14
CA LEU A 37 -14.84 -19.75 29.77
C LEU A 37 -15.46 -18.53 30.47
N GLY A 38 -16.79 -18.43 30.51
CA GLY A 38 -17.52 -17.35 31.19
C GLY A 38 -17.19 -17.26 32.68
N ILE A 39 -17.09 -18.40 33.36
CA ILE A 39 -16.63 -18.48 34.76
C ILE A 39 -15.19 -17.97 34.87
N GLY A 40 -14.28 -18.44 34.02
CA GLY A 40 -12.89 -17.97 34.00
C GLY A 40 -12.79 -16.45 33.81
N LEU A 41 -13.54 -15.90 32.85
CA LEU A 41 -13.61 -14.46 32.58
C LEU A 41 -14.20 -13.68 33.78
N ALA A 42 -15.21 -14.22 34.46
CA ALA A 42 -15.81 -13.60 35.63
C ALA A 42 -14.88 -13.61 36.86
N CYS A 43 -14.01 -14.62 36.97
CA CYS A 43 -13.00 -14.72 38.03
C CYS A 43 -11.75 -13.86 37.78
N ALA A 44 -11.65 -13.19 36.62
CA ALA A 44 -10.49 -12.36 36.33
C ALA A 44 -10.40 -11.15 37.30
N PRO A 45 -9.22 -10.89 37.88
CA PRO A 45 -9.06 -9.83 38.87
C PRO A 45 -9.31 -8.45 38.25
N TYR A 46 -9.89 -7.55 39.05
CA TYR A 46 -10.14 -6.16 38.64
C TYR A 46 -8.85 -5.39 38.34
N SER A 47 -7.83 -5.62 39.16
CA SER A 47 -6.55 -4.92 39.12
C SER A 47 -5.41 -5.90 38.98
N PHE A 48 -4.40 -5.50 38.22
CA PHE A 48 -3.16 -6.24 38.13
C PHE A 48 -2.18 -5.68 39.16
N VAL A 49 -1.88 -6.46 40.19
CA VAL A 49 -1.05 -6.05 41.33
C VAL A 49 -0.02 -7.13 41.59
N PHE A 50 1.24 -6.73 41.74
CA PHE A 50 2.30 -7.62 42.16
C PHE A 50 3.35 -6.84 42.96
N ASP A 51 4.01 -7.56 43.88
CA ASP A 51 5.15 -7.04 44.61
C ASP A 51 6.41 -7.27 43.80
N ALA A 52 7.26 -6.25 43.70
CA ALA A 52 8.43 -6.28 42.82
C ALA A 52 9.45 -7.37 43.22
N ALA A 53 9.47 -7.76 44.49
CA ALA A 53 10.35 -8.81 45.00
C ALA A 53 9.89 -10.23 44.64
N ASP A 54 8.61 -10.43 44.31
CA ASP A 54 8.09 -11.76 43.96
C ASP A 54 8.78 -12.31 42.71
N SER A 55 9.16 -13.58 42.75
CA SER A 55 9.65 -14.34 41.59
C SER A 55 8.70 -14.25 40.38
N ALA A 56 7.38 -14.24 40.62
CA ALA A 56 6.40 -14.11 39.53
C ALA A 56 6.42 -12.72 38.87
N ALA A 57 6.99 -11.70 39.52
CA ALA A 57 7.11 -10.35 38.98
C ALA A 57 8.12 -10.26 37.83
N GLU A 58 9.12 -11.15 37.76
CA GLU A 58 10.21 -11.08 36.78
C GLU A 58 9.71 -11.12 35.33
N ARG A 59 8.61 -11.84 35.07
CA ARG A 59 7.99 -11.87 33.73
C ARG A 59 7.43 -10.51 33.28
N HIS A 60 7.17 -9.61 34.24
CA HIS A 60 6.64 -8.27 34.05
C HIS A 60 7.69 -7.16 34.20
N LEU A 61 8.89 -7.49 34.68
CA LEU A 61 9.94 -6.51 34.95
C LEU A 61 11.11 -6.71 33.98
N ILE A 62 11.41 -5.69 33.18
CA ILE A 62 12.57 -5.69 32.26
C ILE A 62 13.66 -4.82 32.86
N ARG A 63 14.89 -5.33 32.96
CA ARG A 63 16.08 -4.63 33.49
C ARG A 63 15.86 -4.09 34.91
N PHE A 64 15.49 -5.01 35.79
CA PHE A 64 15.50 -4.81 37.22
C PHE A 64 16.55 -5.73 37.82
N SER A 65 17.25 -5.23 38.84
CA SER A 65 18.20 -6.00 39.63
C SER A 65 17.52 -7.14 40.40
N ALA A 66 18.33 -8.01 41.00
CA ALA A 66 17.86 -9.05 41.91
C ALA A 66 17.09 -8.44 43.10
N ALA A 67 16.16 -9.22 43.67
CA ALA A 67 15.43 -8.81 44.85
C ALA A 67 16.37 -8.54 46.02
N GLU A 68 16.23 -7.37 46.62
CA GLU A 68 16.93 -6.94 47.81
C GLU A 68 15.93 -6.75 48.95
N SER A 69 16.44 -6.67 50.18
CA SER A 69 15.62 -6.43 51.36
C SER A 69 16.32 -5.46 52.30
N ASN A 70 15.52 -4.66 52.99
CA ASN A 70 15.93 -3.94 54.19
C ASN A 70 15.15 -4.49 55.40
N GLU A 71 15.30 -3.87 56.56
CA GLU A 71 14.64 -4.32 57.80
C GLU A 71 13.09 -4.35 57.73
N ARG A 72 12.48 -3.68 56.76
CA ARG A 72 11.03 -3.49 56.69
C ARG A 72 10.38 -4.03 55.41
N GLU A 73 11.09 -4.00 54.27
CA GLU A 73 10.51 -4.23 52.95
C GLU A 73 11.49 -4.93 52.00
N GLN A 74 10.93 -5.67 51.03
CA GLN A 74 11.66 -6.24 49.91
C GLN A 74 11.41 -5.43 48.64
N TYR A 75 12.44 -5.20 47.84
CA TYR A 75 12.37 -4.32 46.67
C TYR A 75 13.32 -4.75 45.56
N ARG A 76 13.13 -4.20 44.35
CA ARG A 76 14.08 -4.30 43.23
C ARG A 76 14.45 -2.93 42.72
N TRP A 77 15.73 -2.71 42.43
CA TRP A 77 16.17 -1.50 41.74
C TRP A 77 15.93 -1.62 40.24
N SER A 78 15.37 -0.58 39.63
CA SER A 78 15.35 -0.41 38.19
C SER A 78 16.75 -0.05 37.67
N GLU A 79 17.09 -0.52 36.47
CA GLU A 79 18.35 -0.20 35.79
C GLU A 79 18.08 0.68 34.55
N ARG A 80 19.15 1.04 33.82
CA ARG A 80 19.03 1.85 32.61
C ARG A 80 18.17 1.14 31.55
N GLY A 81 17.06 1.76 31.17
CA GLY A 81 16.10 1.23 30.20
C GLY A 81 15.10 0.23 30.80
N ALA A 82 14.88 0.30 32.11
CA ALA A 82 13.87 -0.50 32.79
C ALA A 82 12.47 -0.27 32.23
N ALA A 83 11.65 -1.33 32.22
CA ALA A 83 10.26 -1.25 31.78
C ALA A 83 9.37 -2.25 32.52
N VAL A 84 8.09 -1.91 32.66
CA VAL A 84 7.05 -2.77 33.20
C VAL A 84 6.18 -3.29 32.04
N ARG A 85 6.09 -4.60 31.87
CA ARG A 85 5.23 -5.23 30.85
C ARG A 85 3.78 -5.30 31.33
N LEU A 86 2.93 -4.54 30.66
CA LEU A 86 1.49 -4.43 30.89
C LEU A 86 0.67 -5.28 29.90
N PHE A 87 1.27 -5.69 28.78
CA PHE A 87 0.66 -6.53 27.75
C PHE A 87 -0.71 -5.99 27.28
N GLY A 88 -1.76 -6.82 27.33
CA GLY A 88 -3.10 -6.47 26.84
C GLY A 88 -3.82 -5.40 27.65
N LEU A 89 -3.31 -4.99 28.82
CA LEU A 89 -3.92 -3.92 29.63
C LEU A 89 -3.84 -2.56 28.93
N THR A 90 -2.81 -2.34 28.11
CA THR A 90 -2.59 -1.03 27.45
C THR A 90 -3.61 -0.74 26.37
N ARG A 91 -4.49 -1.70 26.02
CA ARG A 91 -5.61 -1.48 25.10
C ARG A 91 -6.66 -0.50 25.65
N ARG A 92 -6.56 -0.11 26.93
CA ARG A 92 -7.52 0.72 27.64
C ARG A 92 -6.84 1.76 28.51
N PRO A 93 -7.55 2.82 28.93
CA PRO A 93 -7.03 3.77 29.91
C PRO A 93 -6.74 3.05 31.24
N LEU A 94 -5.58 3.34 31.83
CA LEU A 94 -5.08 2.70 33.05
C LEU A 94 -4.69 3.74 34.09
N ILE A 95 -4.98 3.49 35.35
CA ILE A 95 -4.29 4.13 36.47
C ILE A 95 -3.18 3.19 36.91
N ILE A 96 -1.95 3.69 36.93
CA ILE A 96 -0.79 2.98 37.47
C ILE A 96 -0.40 3.61 38.80
N ASP A 97 -0.29 2.79 39.84
CA ASP A 97 0.21 3.12 41.17
C ASP A 97 1.57 2.41 41.37
N LEU A 98 2.62 3.21 41.45
CA LEU A 98 4.00 2.75 41.68
C LEU A 98 4.43 3.17 43.08
N ARG A 99 4.79 2.19 43.93
CA ARG A 99 5.44 2.47 45.20
C ARG A 99 6.94 2.37 45.03
N MET A 100 7.60 3.53 45.02
CA MET A 100 9.02 3.64 44.71
C MET A 100 9.75 4.69 45.55
N THR A 101 11.06 4.53 45.63
CA THR A 101 11.99 5.47 46.26
C THR A 101 13.30 5.52 45.47
N SER A 102 14.07 6.60 45.60
CA SER A 102 15.38 6.70 45.01
C SER A 102 16.32 7.50 45.92
N PRO A 103 16.80 6.92 47.04
CA PRO A 103 17.79 7.58 47.88
C PRO A 103 19.07 7.83 47.09
N ARG A 104 19.53 9.08 47.06
CA ARG A 104 20.72 9.52 46.32
C ARG A 104 21.80 10.04 47.28
N PRO A 105 23.09 9.84 46.98
CA PRO A 105 24.18 10.53 47.67
C PRO A 105 24.03 12.06 47.57
N PRO A 106 24.54 12.84 48.54
CA PRO A 106 24.39 14.31 48.56
C PRO A 106 24.84 15.02 47.27
N ASN A 107 25.81 14.45 46.55
CA ASN A 107 26.40 15.04 45.34
C ASN A 107 25.83 14.45 44.03
N ALA A 108 24.84 13.56 44.10
CA ALA A 108 24.26 12.93 42.91
C ALA A 108 23.10 13.77 42.34
N ALA A 109 22.94 13.75 41.02
CA ALA A 109 21.84 14.41 40.35
C ALA A 109 20.47 13.88 40.83
N PRO A 110 19.41 14.72 40.84
CA PRO A 110 18.06 14.29 41.22
C PRO A 110 17.57 13.10 40.39
N ALA A 111 16.77 12.24 41.00
CA ALA A 111 16.16 11.07 40.35
C ALA A 111 15.00 11.48 39.44
N GLU A 112 15.30 12.24 38.38
CA GLU A 112 14.33 12.66 37.38
C GLU A 112 13.87 11.46 36.54
N MET A 113 12.55 11.24 36.48
CA MET A 113 11.90 10.12 35.82
C MET A 113 10.85 10.60 34.81
N ARG A 114 10.80 9.94 33.66
CA ARG A 114 9.72 10.05 32.67
C ARG A 114 9.10 8.68 32.42
N LEU A 115 7.78 8.65 32.30
CA LEU A 115 7.05 7.46 31.89
C LEU A 115 6.80 7.49 30.39
N ALA A 116 6.96 6.34 29.75
CA ALA A 116 6.94 6.23 28.30
C ALA A 116 6.10 5.01 27.87
N LEU A 117 5.05 5.23 27.08
CA LEU A 117 4.19 4.16 26.55
C LEU A 117 3.97 4.36 25.04
N GLY A 118 4.66 3.58 24.22
CA GLY A 118 4.67 3.77 22.77
C GLY A 118 5.26 5.14 22.40
N SER A 119 4.47 5.97 21.71
CA SER A 119 4.83 7.37 21.41
C SER A 119 4.48 8.36 22.53
N TRP A 120 3.66 7.96 23.51
CA TRP A 120 3.30 8.82 24.63
C TRP A 120 4.47 8.93 25.63
N ARG A 121 4.66 10.13 26.17
CA ARG A 121 5.66 10.47 27.19
C ARG A 121 5.02 11.37 28.25
N SER A 122 5.28 11.10 29.52
CA SER A 122 4.93 12.02 30.61
C SER A 122 5.90 13.19 30.68
N ASN A 123 5.50 14.24 31.39
CA ASN A 123 6.45 15.22 31.92
C ASN A 123 7.43 14.53 32.88
N ALA A 124 8.61 15.12 33.04
CA ALA A 124 9.56 14.70 34.05
C ALA A 124 9.04 15.01 35.46
N PHE A 125 9.30 14.11 36.40
CA PHE A 125 9.08 14.33 37.82
C PHE A 125 10.21 13.71 38.64
N VAL A 126 10.42 14.18 39.86
CA VAL A 126 11.48 13.69 40.75
C VAL A 126 10.95 12.55 41.61
N VAL A 127 11.69 11.43 41.63
CA VAL A 127 11.47 10.35 42.60
C VAL A 127 12.22 10.67 43.88
N GLU A 128 11.51 10.66 45.00
CA GLU A 128 12.03 11.15 46.27
C GLU A 128 12.83 10.07 47.02
N GLY A 129 13.66 10.51 47.96
CA GLY A 129 14.53 9.63 48.75
C GLY A 129 13.80 8.79 49.80
N ASP A 130 12.52 9.08 50.06
CA ASP A 130 11.60 8.32 50.90
C ASP A 130 10.62 7.48 50.06
N TRP A 131 10.00 6.47 50.67
CA TRP A 131 9.02 5.61 49.99
C TRP A 131 7.72 6.36 49.72
N ARG A 132 7.43 6.64 48.44
CA ARG A 132 6.20 7.32 48.01
C ARG A 132 5.39 6.50 47.02
N ARG A 133 4.11 6.83 46.92
CA ARG A 133 3.19 6.29 45.91
C ARG A 133 2.98 7.32 44.80
N TYR A 134 3.25 6.91 43.58
CA TYR A 134 3.08 7.72 42.38
C TYR A 134 1.94 7.14 41.56
N ARG A 135 0.86 7.91 41.40
CA ARG A 135 -0.30 7.53 40.60
C ARG A 135 -0.37 8.32 39.30
N VAL A 136 -0.45 7.61 38.18
CA VAL A 136 -0.47 8.20 36.84
C VAL A 136 -1.59 7.60 36.01
N LEU A 137 -2.37 8.44 35.35
CA LEU A 137 -3.35 8.04 34.34
C LEU A 137 -2.66 7.91 32.98
N LEU A 138 -2.72 6.71 32.40
CA LEU A 138 -2.16 6.39 31.10
C LEU A 138 -3.27 6.32 30.04
N PRO A 139 -3.05 6.86 28.84
CA PRO A 139 -3.98 6.71 27.73
C PRO A 139 -3.96 5.27 27.16
N PRO A 140 -5.05 4.84 26.50
CA PRO A 140 -5.03 3.59 25.73
C PRO A 140 -4.00 3.67 24.60
N ARG A 141 -3.15 2.65 24.50
CA ARG A 141 -2.12 2.45 23.48
C ARG A 141 -2.05 0.98 23.06
N PRO A 142 -3.02 0.49 22.26
CA PRO A 142 -2.95 -0.84 21.69
C PRO A 142 -1.65 -1.00 20.87
N GLY A 143 -0.86 -2.04 21.16
CA GLY A 143 0.41 -2.33 20.48
C GLY A 143 1.68 -1.86 21.20
N ALA A 144 1.56 -1.10 22.30
CA ALA A 144 2.68 -0.82 23.20
C ALA A 144 2.50 -1.64 24.49
N PRO A 145 3.14 -2.81 24.64
CA PRO A 145 2.96 -3.65 25.83
C PRO A 145 3.77 -3.17 27.03
N ASP A 146 4.76 -2.29 26.83
CA ASP A 146 5.77 -1.95 27.82
C ASP A 146 5.68 -0.48 28.24
N LEU A 147 5.53 -0.25 29.54
CA LEU A 147 5.73 1.05 30.16
C LEU A 147 7.20 1.23 30.50
N ARG A 148 7.91 2.04 29.71
CA ARG A 148 9.31 2.38 29.96
C ARG A 148 9.44 3.40 31.07
N LEU A 149 10.45 3.18 31.91
CA LEU A 149 10.79 3.98 33.08
C LEU A 149 12.11 4.71 32.76
N ASP A 150 12.01 5.85 32.09
CA ASP A 150 13.17 6.64 31.69
C ASP A 150 13.64 7.47 32.90
N ILE A 151 14.43 6.85 33.77
CA ILE A 151 14.99 7.47 34.98
C ILE A 151 16.50 7.68 34.87
N ARG A 152 17.00 8.80 35.41
CA ARG A 152 18.45 9.00 35.57
C ARG A 152 19.01 8.03 36.60
N THR A 153 19.93 7.16 36.19
CA THR A 153 20.60 6.22 37.09
C THR A 153 21.77 6.87 37.85
N PHE A 154 22.19 6.27 38.96
CA PHE A 154 23.40 6.62 39.70
C PHE A 154 24.16 5.36 40.10
N ARG A 155 25.42 5.51 40.48
CA ARG A 155 26.21 4.45 41.10
C ARG A 155 26.29 4.66 42.61
N PRO A 156 26.03 3.63 43.42
CA PRO A 156 26.27 3.70 44.86
C PRO A 156 27.74 3.98 45.18
N VAL A 157 28.00 4.62 46.32
CA VAL A 157 29.37 4.97 46.76
C VAL A 157 30.14 3.75 47.29
N LYS A 158 29.47 2.64 47.58
CA LYS A 158 30.12 1.41 48.06
C LYS A 158 30.99 0.81 46.94
N GLU A 159 32.30 0.70 47.16
CA GLU A 159 33.31 0.25 46.18
C GLU A 159 33.01 -1.09 45.47
N ARG A 160 32.14 -1.93 46.03
CA ARG A 160 31.78 -3.24 45.45
C ARG A 160 30.51 -3.25 44.59
N ASP A 161 29.68 -2.20 44.61
CA ASP A 161 28.44 -2.16 43.81
C ASP A 161 28.65 -1.36 42.52
N THR A 162 28.83 -2.07 41.41
CA THR A 162 29.12 -1.50 40.09
C THR A 162 27.86 -1.21 39.26
N ARG A 163 26.66 -1.41 39.81
CA ARG A 163 25.39 -1.28 39.08
C ARG A 163 24.98 0.18 38.91
N ASP A 164 24.32 0.47 37.79
CA ASP A 164 23.68 1.76 37.51
C ASP A 164 22.20 1.71 37.97
N LEU A 165 21.93 2.20 39.19
CA LEU A 165 20.63 2.08 39.85
C LEU A 165 19.74 3.30 39.58
N GLY A 166 18.45 3.06 39.31
CA GLY A 166 17.41 4.08 39.12
C GLY A 166 16.60 4.30 40.39
N ALA A 167 15.40 3.73 40.44
CA ALA A 167 14.51 3.76 41.60
C ALA A 167 14.27 2.33 42.10
N ALA A 168 14.15 2.18 43.42
CA ALA A 168 13.75 0.94 44.05
C ALA A 168 12.22 0.85 44.06
N PHE A 169 11.67 -0.29 43.67
CA PHE A 169 10.23 -0.57 43.63
C PHE A 169 9.88 -1.65 44.63
N THR A 170 8.81 -1.44 45.39
CA THR A 170 8.22 -2.47 46.26
C THR A 170 6.95 -3.05 45.66
N ARG A 171 6.12 -2.19 45.05
CA ARG A 171 4.82 -2.60 44.54
C ARG A 171 4.46 -1.88 43.25
N VAL A 172 3.86 -2.62 42.32
CA VAL A 172 3.25 -2.11 41.09
C VAL A 172 1.79 -2.53 41.06
N ALA A 173 0.89 -1.57 40.93
CA ALA A 173 -0.54 -1.81 40.79
C ALA A 173 -1.09 -1.08 39.56
N VAL A 174 -1.93 -1.77 38.79
CA VAL A 174 -2.48 -1.29 37.52
C VAL A 174 -4.00 -1.51 37.54
N HIS A 175 -4.74 -0.44 37.31
CA HIS A 175 -6.20 -0.39 37.43
C HIS A 175 -6.83 0.14 36.12
N PRO A 176 -7.58 -0.68 35.37
CA PRO A 176 -8.33 -0.22 34.21
C PRO A 176 -9.44 0.77 34.57
N VAL A 177 -9.70 1.75 33.70
CA VAL A 177 -10.70 2.83 33.90
C VAL A 177 -11.76 2.78 32.80
N ASP A 178 -12.66 1.80 32.82
CA ASP A 178 -13.53 1.53 31.68
C ASP A 178 -15.00 1.16 32.02
N GLY A 179 -15.38 1.12 33.30
CA GLY A 179 -16.76 0.82 33.73
C GLY A 179 -17.28 -0.55 33.30
N LEU A 180 -16.44 -1.40 32.71
CA LEU A 180 -16.83 -2.69 32.15
C LEU A 180 -17.06 -3.73 33.26
N SER A 181 -17.96 -4.68 33.02
CA SER A 181 -18.16 -5.85 33.88
C SER A 181 -16.91 -6.72 33.94
N ALA A 182 -16.75 -7.59 34.94
CA ALA A 182 -15.57 -8.46 35.06
C ALA A 182 -15.28 -9.28 33.78
N PRO A 183 -16.28 -9.92 33.13
CA PRO A 183 -16.06 -10.60 31.87
C PRO A 183 -15.67 -9.65 30.73
N GLY A 184 -16.33 -8.50 30.62
CA GLY A 184 -16.01 -7.48 29.62
C GLY A 184 -14.57 -6.96 29.78
N ARG A 185 -14.10 -6.85 31.02
CA ARG A 185 -12.71 -6.50 31.33
C ARG A 185 -11.74 -7.61 30.94
N ALA A 186 -12.01 -8.87 31.25
CA ALA A 186 -11.12 -9.94 30.82
C ALA A 186 -11.03 -10.03 29.27
N VAL A 187 -12.17 -9.93 28.58
CA VAL A 187 -12.26 -10.00 27.12
C VAL A 187 -11.49 -8.88 26.44
N ALA A 188 -11.63 -7.63 26.87
CA ALA A 188 -10.90 -6.56 26.19
C ALA A 188 -9.39 -6.54 26.52
N THR A 189 -8.92 -7.24 27.57
CA THR A 189 -7.49 -7.44 27.84
C THR A 189 -6.95 -8.57 26.97
N LEU A 190 -7.69 -9.68 26.86
CA LEU A 190 -7.40 -10.75 25.91
C LEU A 190 -7.51 -10.28 24.46
N GLY A 191 -8.43 -9.37 24.14
CA GLY A 191 -8.82 -9.00 22.79
C GLY A 191 -9.73 -10.03 22.13
N GLY A 192 -10.48 -9.58 21.11
CA GLY A 192 -11.51 -10.39 20.46
C GLY A 192 -10.98 -11.69 19.86
N ILE A 193 -9.92 -11.61 19.05
CA ILE A 193 -9.36 -12.79 18.36
C ILE A 193 -8.90 -13.87 19.34
N ARG A 194 -8.14 -13.49 20.38
CA ARG A 194 -7.66 -14.44 21.40
C ARG A 194 -8.82 -15.08 22.15
N THR A 195 -9.84 -14.30 22.49
CA THR A 195 -11.05 -14.82 23.15
C THR A 195 -11.74 -15.86 22.28
N VAL A 196 -11.86 -15.62 20.97
CA VAL A 196 -12.43 -16.58 20.01
C VAL A 196 -11.56 -17.84 19.91
N VAL A 197 -10.23 -17.71 19.82
CA VAL A 197 -9.32 -18.88 19.76
C VAL A 197 -9.43 -19.72 21.03
N LEU A 198 -9.46 -19.08 22.20
CA LEU A 198 -9.63 -19.75 23.49
C LEU A 198 -11.00 -20.44 23.59
N LEU A 199 -12.06 -19.82 23.08
CA LEU A 199 -13.39 -20.43 23.01
C LEU A 199 -13.42 -21.65 22.06
N LEU A 200 -12.73 -21.57 20.92
CA LEU A 200 -12.72 -22.63 19.92
C LEU A 200 -11.81 -23.81 20.30
N LEU A 201 -10.81 -23.61 21.18
CA LEU A 201 -9.84 -24.66 21.55
C LEU A 201 -10.52 -25.93 22.09
N PRO A 202 -11.38 -25.85 23.14
CA PRO A 202 -12.02 -27.04 23.69
C PRO A 202 -13.02 -27.66 22.70
N ILE A 203 -13.69 -26.85 21.86
CA ILE A 203 -14.60 -27.33 20.82
C ILE A 203 -13.81 -28.13 19.76
N ALA A 204 -12.67 -27.61 19.31
CA ALA A 204 -11.78 -28.31 18.39
C ALA A 204 -11.26 -29.61 18.99
N THR A 205 -10.86 -29.60 20.27
CA THR A 205 -10.45 -30.80 21.01
C THR A 205 -11.57 -31.83 21.05
N PHE A 206 -12.80 -31.44 21.39
CA PHE A 206 -13.96 -32.33 21.41
C PHE A 206 -14.15 -33.02 20.06
N VAL A 207 -14.18 -32.20 19.02
CA VAL A 207 -14.48 -32.62 17.65
C VAL A 207 -13.38 -33.52 17.08
N VAL A 208 -12.10 -33.22 17.35
CA VAL A 208 -10.97 -34.08 16.99
C VAL A 208 -11.00 -35.40 17.77
N MET A 209 -11.14 -35.34 19.10
CA MET A 209 -11.13 -36.54 19.94
C MET A 209 -12.31 -37.45 19.65
N SER A 210 -13.48 -36.89 19.30
CA SER A 210 -14.65 -37.68 18.88
C SER A 210 -14.45 -38.49 17.59
N ARG A 211 -13.36 -38.25 16.86
CA ARG A 211 -12.95 -39.08 15.72
C ARG A 211 -11.86 -40.09 16.05
N LEU A 212 -11.08 -39.81 17.09
CA LEU A 212 -9.92 -40.62 17.46
C LEU A 212 -10.24 -41.63 18.57
N ALA A 213 -11.24 -41.34 19.39
CA ALA A 213 -11.60 -42.12 20.57
C ALA A 213 -13.12 -42.12 20.82
N ASP A 214 -13.62 -43.26 21.27
CA ASP A 214 -15.04 -43.46 21.58
C ASP A 214 -15.38 -43.20 23.05
N GLY A 215 -16.68 -43.16 23.34
CA GLY A 215 -17.20 -43.06 24.71
C GLY A 215 -16.98 -41.70 25.37
N VAL A 216 -16.45 -41.70 26.58
CA VAL A 216 -16.33 -40.50 27.44
C VAL A 216 -15.04 -39.70 27.22
N ILE A 217 -14.07 -40.25 26.49
CA ILE A 217 -12.74 -39.64 26.29
C ILE A 217 -12.81 -38.23 25.68
N PRO A 218 -13.63 -37.96 24.64
CA PRO A 218 -13.74 -36.61 24.08
C PRO A 218 -14.24 -35.59 25.10
N TRP A 219 -15.13 -35.99 26.01
CA TRP A 219 -15.65 -35.14 27.08
C TRP A 219 -14.58 -34.82 28.13
N PHE A 220 -13.79 -35.82 28.55
CA PHE A 220 -12.67 -35.59 29.46
C PHE A 220 -11.61 -34.66 28.86
N ALA A 221 -11.23 -34.88 27.59
CA ALA A 221 -10.28 -34.02 26.90
C ALA A 221 -10.82 -32.58 26.78
N THR A 222 -12.10 -32.42 26.44
CA THR A 222 -12.75 -31.11 26.34
C THR A 222 -12.83 -30.42 27.69
N ALA A 223 -13.20 -31.13 28.75
CA ALA A 223 -13.25 -30.58 30.10
C ALA A 223 -11.87 -30.15 30.60
N ALA A 224 -10.83 -30.95 30.33
CA ALA A 224 -9.46 -30.62 30.67
C ALA A 224 -8.98 -29.35 29.94
N VAL A 225 -9.21 -29.27 28.62
CA VAL A 225 -8.83 -28.09 27.83
C VAL A 225 -9.68 -26.87 28.20
N ALA A 226 -10.97 -27.02 28.43
CA ALA A 226 -11.85 -25.94 28.91
C ALA A 226 -11.39 -25.43 30.29
N GLY A 227 -10.97 -26.32 31.20
CA GLY A 227 -10.40 -25.94 32.49
C GLY A 227 -9.12 -25.12 32.34
N LEU A 228 -8.19 -25.55 31.49
CA LEU A 228 -6.97 -24.77 31.18
C LEU A 228 -7.30 -23.40 30.57
N VAL A 229 -8.26 -23.37 29.65
CA VAL A 229 -8.75 -22.12 29.04
C VAL A 229 -9.37 -21.19 30.08
N ALA A 230 -10.16 -21.72 31.03
CA ALA A 230 -10.75 -20.93 32.11
C ALA A 230 -9.67 -20.36 33.05
N ILE A 231 -8.64 -21.15 33.38
CA ILE A 231 -7.49 -20.67 34.17
C ILE A 231 -6.77 -19.53 33.43
N GLY A 232 -6.56 -19.67 32.12
CA GLY A 232 -5.98 -18.62 31.29
C GLY A 232 -6.87 -17.37 31.22
N ALA A 233 -8.18 -17.55 31.08
CA ALA A 233 -9.15 -16.45 31.04
C ALA A 233 -9.26 -15.70 32.38
N ALA A 234 -9.06 -16.39 33.50
CA ALA A 234 -8.96 -15.79 34.83
C ALA A 234 -7.64 -15.01 35.03
N ARG A 235 -6.63 -15.23 34.18
CA ARG A 235 -5.34 -14.51 34.19
C ARG A 235 -5.05 -13.90 32.82
N PRO A 236 -5.85 -12.92 32.37
CA PRO A 236 -5.83 -12.45 30.98
C PRO A 236 -4.50 -11.83 30.56
N VAL A 237 -3.77 -11.20 31.49
CA VAL A 237 -2.43 -10.63 31.23
C VAL A 237 -1.43 -11.74 30.88
N ASP A 238 -1.45 -12.83 31.63
CA ASP A 238 -0.56 -13.99 31.44
C ASP A 238 -0.90 -14.74 30.16
N ALA A 239 -2.20 -14.88 29.87
CA ALA A 239 -2.66 -15.48 28.62
C ALA A 239 -2.21 -14.68 27.39
N VAL A 240 -2.16 -13.34 27.47
CA VAL A 240 -1.61 -12.50 26.39
C VAL A 240 -0.11 -12.72 26.23
N ALA A 241 0.62 -12.90 27.33
CA ALA A 241 2.06 -13.17 27.30
C ALA A 241 2.39 -14.56 26.71
N LEU A 242 1.61 -15.59 27.06
CA LEU A 242 1.80 -16.97 26.59
C LEU A 242 1.35 -17.19 25.14
N LEU A 243 0.31 -16.47 24.69
CA LEU A 243 -0.18 -16.51 23.32
C LEU A 243 -0.15 -15.10 22.71
N PRO A 244 1.03 -14.57 22.32
CA PRO A 244 1.16 -13.25 21.71
C PRO A 244 0.34 -13.09 20.42
N ASP A 245 0.02 -11.85 20.04
CA ASP A 245 -0.83 -11.58 18.86
C ASP A 245 -0.28 -12.21 17.57
N LEU A 246 1.04 -12.34 17.41
CA LEU A 246 1.69 -13.02 16.28
C LEU A 246 1.32 -14.50 16.15
N TRP A 247 1.07 -15.19 17.27
CA TRP A 247 0.73 -16.61 17.30
C TRP A 247 -0.76 -16.88 17.09
N LEU A 248 -1.61 -15.86 17.19
CA LEU A 248 -3.06 -16.02 17.02
C LEU A 248 -3.43 -16.52 15.63
N ILE A 249 -2.69 -16.12 14.59
CA ILE A 249 -2.94 -16.57 13.21
C ILE A 249 -2.63 -18.07 13.06
N PRO A 250 -1.42 -18.58 13.34
CA PRO A 250 -1.14 -20.01 13.16
C PRO A 250 -1.96 -20.89 14.11
N VAL A 251 -2.14 -20.48 15.38
CA VAL A 251 -2.95 -21.26 16.35
C VAL A 251 -4.42 -21.24 15.97
N GLY A 252 -4.99 -20.07 15.65
CA GLY A 252 -6.38 -19.96 15.20
C GLY A 252 -6.63 -20.74 13.91
N THR A 253 -5.68 -20.75 12.97
CA THR A 253 -5.76 -21.55 11.74
C THR A 253 -5.74 -23.05 12.06
N ALA A 254 -4.85 -23.50 12.94
CA ALA A 254 -4.80 -24.91 13.35
C ALA A 254 -6.09 -25.36 14.05
N VAL A 255 -6.61 -24.54 14.97
CA VAL A 255 -7.88 -24.79 15.70
C VAL A 255 -9.06 -24.81 14.73
N GLY A 256 -9.12 -23.85 13.80
CA GLY A 256 -10.15 -23.81 12.76
C GLY A 256 -10.10 -25.02 11.84
N ALA A 257 -8.90 -25.40 11.38
CA ALA A 257 -8.69 -26.58 10.54
C ALA A 257 -9.06 -27.88 11.28
N ALA A 258 -8.68 -28.02 12.55
CA ALA A 258 -9.05 -29.15 13.40
C ALA A 258 -10.57 -29.26 13.59
N THR A 259 -11.23 -28.12 13.84
CA THR A 259 -12.68 -28.05 13.97
C THR A 259 -13.36 -28.46 12.65
N LEU A 260 -12.95 -27.86 11.52
CA LEU A 260 -13.46 -28.17 10.18
C LEU A 260 -13.26 -29.64 9.83
N TRP A 261 -12.07 -30.18 10.10
CA TRP A 261 -11.77 -31.58 9.88
C TRP A 261 -12.74 -32.45 10.66
N GLY A 262 -12.91 -32.24 11.97
CA GLY A 262 -13.76 -33.13 12.73
C GLY A 262 -15.26 -32.98 12.47
N ILE A 263 -15.76 -31.79 12.07
CA ILE A 263 -17.17 -31.60 11.65
C ILE A 263 -17.45 -31.98 10.18
N GLN A 264 -16.43 -32.38 9.41
CA GLN A 264 -16.57 -32.64 7.97
C GLN A 264 -17.68 -33.63 7.60
N SER A 265 -17.96 -34.64 8.44
CA SER A 265 -19.05 -35.60 8.21
C SER A 265 -20.45 -34.99 8.35
N HIS A 266 -20.60 -33.93 9.14
CA HIS A 266 -21.85 -33.16 9.23
C HIS A 266 -21.96 -32.12 8.12
N LEU A 267 -20.82 -31.67 7.62
CA LEU A 267 -20.77 -30.80 6.45
C LEU A 267 -20.99 -31.59 5.16
N SER A 268 -20.71 -32.90 5.10
CA SER A 268 -20.76 -33.66 3.85
C SER A 268 -22.11 -33.66 3.14
N PRO A 269 -23.28 -33.76 3.82
CA PRO A 269 -24.58 -33.65 3.14
C PRO A 269 -24.78 -32.25 2.56
N TRP A 270 -24.42 -31.21 3.31
CA TRP A 270 -24.51 -29.81 2.86
C TRP A 270 -23.54 -29.52 1.71
N LEU A 271 -22.32 -30.06 1.78
CA LEU A 271 -21.33 -29.95 0.71
C LEU A 271 -21.79 -30.70 -0.54
N ALA A 272 -22.47 -31.85 -0.40
CA ALA A 272 -23.05 -32.56 -1.53
C ALA A 272 -24.18 -31.74 -2.19
N VAL A 273 -25.08 -31.16 -1.38
CA VAL A 273 -26.12 -30.24 -1.88
C VAL A 273 -25.50 -29.02 -2.56
N LEU A 274 -24.46 -28.43 -1.96
CA LEU A 274 -23.75 -27.28 -2.53
C LEU A 274 -23.05 -27.65 -3.85
N GLN A 275 -22.40 -28.82 -3.91
CA GLN A 275 -21.78 -29.33 -5.14
C GLN A 275 -22.82 -29.55 -6.24
N GLN A 276 -24.00 -30.06 -5.89
CA GLN A 276 -25.10 -30.25 -6.83
C GLN A 276 -25.69 -28.91 -7.29
N ALA A 277 -25.89 -27.96 -6.37
CA ALA A 277 -26.33 -26.60 -6.69
C ALA A 277 -25.32 -25.88 -7.59
N LEU A 278 -24.01 -26.09 -7.36
CA LEU A 278 -22.91 -25.52 -8.14
C LEU A 278 -22.45 -26.44 -9.28
N ALA A 279 -23.30 -27.34 -9.77
CA ALA A 279 -22.94 -28.29 -10.83
C ALA A 279 -22.69 -27.60 -12.18
N SER A 280 -23.39 -26.49 -12.47
CA SER A 280 -23.27 -25.77 -13.73
C SER A 280 -22.36 -24.53 -13.65
N ASP A 281 -21.73 -24.17 -14.77
CA ASP A 281 -20.96 -22.92 -14.90
C ASP A 281 -21.82 -21.67 -14.59
N THR A 282 -23.13 -21.74 -14.84
CA THR A 282 -24.05 -20.64 -14.53
C THR A 282 -24.27 -20.52 -13.04
N ALA A 283 -24.54 -21.62 -12.36
CA ALA A 283 -24.71 -21.63 -10.91
C ALA A 283 -23.42 -21.27 -10.17
N ARG A 284 -22.26 -21.72 -10.66
CA ARG A 284 -20.96 -21.29 -10.10
C ARG A 284 -20.75 -19.79 -10.23
N LEU A 285 -21.05 -19.20 -11.39
CA LEU A 285 -20.97 -17.74 -11.52
C LEU A 285 -21.97 -17.03 -10.61
N ALA A 286 -23.20 -17.52 -10.50
CA ALA A 286 -24.18 -16.95 -9.57
C ALA A 286 -23.67 -17.00 -8.12
N GLY A 287 -23.05 -18.11 -7.70
CA GLY A 287 -22.37 -18.20 -6.40
C GLY A 287 -21.26 -17.16 -6.24
N VAL A 288 -20.44 -16.92 -7.28
CA VAL A 288 -19.42 -15.86 -7.24
C VAL A 288 -20.04 -14.47 -7.13
N LEU A 289 -21.18 -14.21 -7.79
CA LEU A 289 -21.90 -12.93 -7.65
C LEU A 289 -22.47 -12.75 -6.24
N VAL A 290 -22.96 -13.82 -5.61
CA VAL A 290 -23.38 -13.78 -4.20
C VAL A 290 -22.19 -13.47 -3.29
N VAL A 291 -21.04 -14.11 -3.52
CA VAL A 291 -19.81 -13.79 -2.78
C VAL A 291 -19.43 -12.32 -2.99
N ALA A 292 -19.50 -11.81 -4.22
CA ALA A 292 -19.23 -10.38 -4.50
C ALA A 292 -20.19 -9.45 -3.76
N SER A 293 -21.48 -9.76 -3.73
CA SER A 293 -22.46 -8.96 -2.99
C SER A 293 -22.18 -8.97 -1.48
N VAL A 294 -21.94 -10.14 -0.88
CA VAL A 294 -21.63 -10.27 0.55
C VAL A 294 -20.33 -9.52 0.88
N GLN A 295 -19.29 -9.76 0.09
CA GLN A 295 -18.00 -9.09 0.21
C GLN A 295 -18.14 -7.57 0.15
N GLY A 296 -18.89 -7.08 -0.84
CA GLY A 296 -19.11 -5.66 -1.03
C GLY A 296 -19.95 -5.03 0.07
N VAL A 297 -20.95 -5.73 0.61
CA VAL A 297 -21.72 -5.26 1.79
C VAL A 297 -20.82 -5.17 3.02
N ILE A 298 -19.93 -6.15 3.23
CA ILE A 298 -18.96 -6.10 4.33
C ILE A 298 -18.10 -4.85 4.22
N PHE A 299 -17.43 -4.60 3.09
CA PHE A 299 -16.59 -3.40 2.93
C PHE A 299 -17.38 -2.09 3.01
N LEU A 300 -18.56 -2.04 2.40
CA LEU A 300 -19.45 -0.88 2.44
C LEU A 300 -19.78 -0.46 3.88
N ALA A 301 -20.00 -1.43 4.78
CA ALA A 301 -20.34 -1.20 6.18
C ALA A 301 -19.11 -1.08 7.10
N LEU A 302 -18.05 -1.82 6.80
CA LEU A 302 -16.84 -1.91 7.60
C LEU A 302 -15.98 -0.66 7.51
N VAL A 303 -15.99 0.06 6.39
CA VAL A 303 -15.29 1.34 6.27
C VAL A 303 -16.21 2.46 6.79
N PRO A 304 -15.84 3.21 7.84
CA PRO A 304 -16.68 4.28 8.36
C PRO A 304 -16.94 5.37 7.29
N PRO A 305 -17.98 6.20 7.49
CA PRO A 305 -18.22 7.37 6.65
C PRO A 305 -16.97 8.23 6.51
N TRP A 306 -16.67 8.66 5.28
CA TRP A 306 -15.61 9.61 4.95
C TRP A 306 -14.17 9.12 5.16
N GLN A 307 -13.97 7.84 5.53
CA GLN A 307 -12.62 7.25 5.66
C GLN A 307 -12.07 6.71 4.33
N HIS A 308 -12.89 6.72 3.27
CA HIS A 308 -12.37 6.52 1.93
C HIS A 308 -11.71 7.81 1.43
N TYR A 309 -10.45 7.71 1.01
CA TYR A 309 -9.72 8.84 0.43
C TYR A 309 -10.44 9.42 -0.80
N ASP A 310 -10.52 10.75 -0.91
CA ASP A 310 -11.28 11.52 -1.92
C ASP A 310 -12.82 11.35 -1.89
N GLU A 311 -13.40 10.49 -1.05
CA GLU A 311 -14.84 10.19 -1.04
C GLU A 311 -15.74 11.40 -0.76
N PRO A 312 -15.42 12.29 0.22
CA PRO A 312 -16.20 13.51 0.43
C PRO A 312 -16.33 14.36 -0.84
N ALA A 313 -15.24 14.52 -1.62
CA ALA A 313 -15.23 15.33 -2.83
C ALA A 313 -16.07 14.71 -3.95
N HIS A 314 -15.96 13.40 -4.16
CA HIS A 314 -16.77 12.70 -5.15
C HIS A 314 -18.25 12.65 -4.76
N PHE A 315 -18.55 12.46 -3.47
CA PHE A 315 -19.91 12.54 -2.95
C PHE A 315 -20.49 13.94 -3.13
N GLU A 316 -19.74 15.01 -2.80
CA GLU A 316 -20.18 16.40 -2.99
C GLU A 316 -20.55 16.67 -4.46
N TYR A 317 -19.74 16.21 -5.41
CA TYR A 317 -20.06 16.40 -6.82
C TYR A 317 -21.36 15.69 -7.22
N ALA A 318 -21.55 14.44 -6.81
CA ALA A 318 -22.81 13.74 -7.07
C ALA A 318 -24.01 14.41 -6.38
N TRP A 319 -23.82 14.93 -5.17
CA TRP A 319 -24.81 15.66 -4.40
C TRP A 319 -25.20 16.98 -5.08
N LEU A 320 -24.22 17.77 -5.53
CA LEU A 320 -24.46 19.00 -6.28
C LEU A 320 -25.23 18.71 -7.57
N LEU A 321 -24.91 17.64 -8.30
CA LEU A 321 -25.68 17.23 -9.48
C LEU A 321 -27.12 16.77 -9.16
N ALA A 322 -27.39 16.36 -7.92
CA ALA A 322 -28.72 15.93 -7.48
C ALA A 322 -29.57 17.10 -7.00
N PHE A 323 -28.98 18.05 -6.26
CA PHE A 323 -29.73 19.04 -5.48
C PHE A 323 -29.38 20.50 -5.79
N HIS A 324 -28.25 20.78 -6.45
CA HIS A 324 -27.93 22.14 -6.85
C HIS A 324 -28.81 22.55 -8.04
N PRO A 325 -29.42 23.76 -8.04
CA PRO A 325 -30.39 24.17 -9.05
C PRO A 325 -29.79 24.34 -10.45
N SER A 326 -28.48 24.61 -10.53
CA SER A 326 -27.73 24.73 -11.78
C SER A 326 -26.60 23.72 -11.87
N TRP A 327 -26.08 23.51 -13.08
CA TRP A 327 -24.91 22.67 -13.29
C TRP A 327 -23.70 23.20 -12.49
N PRO A 328 -23.07 22.39 -11.64
CA PRO A 328 -21.99 22.87 -10.78
C PRO A 328 -20.73 23.14 -11.61
N THR A 329 -20.08 24.27 -11.32
CA THR A 329 -18.81 24.70 -11.93
C THR A 329 -17.67 24.60 -10.91
N ILE A 330 -16.41 24.57 -11.37
CA ILE A 330 -15.24 24.55 -10.48
C ILE A 330 -15.33 25.72 -9.48
N GLY A 331 -15.26 25.41 -8.18
CA GLY A 331 -15.46 26.37 -7.08
C GLY A 331 -16.87 26.36 -6.47
N THR A 332 -17.84 25.68 -7.09
CA THR A 332 -19.15 25.42 -6.47
C THR A 332 -18.97 24.43 -5.32
N VAL A 333 -19.40 24.78 -4.11
CA VAL A 333 -19.28 23.93 -2.91
C VAL A 333 -20.57 23.96 -2.10
N ASN A 334 -20.85 22.87 -1.39
CA ASN A 334 -21.84 22.86 -0.32
C ASN A 334 -21.10 23.09 1.01
N PRO A 335 -21.42 24.13 1.80
CA PRO A 335 -20.68 24.42 3.04
C PRO A 335 -20.59 23.26 4.04
N ALA A 336 -21.66 22.45 4.17
CA ALA A 336 -21.69 21.32 5.10
C ALA A 336 -20.82 20.14 4.62
N ILE A 337 -20.78 19.90 3.31
CA ILE A 337 -19.96 18.82 2.72
C ILE A 337 -18.50 19.27 2.54
N ALA A 338 -18.27 20.56 2.28
CA ALA A 338 -16.94 21.13 2.22
C ALA A 338 -16.20 20.99 3.55
N TRP A 339 -16.90 21.16 4.69
CA TRP A 339 -16.32 21.02 6.02
C TRP A 339 -15.80 19.60 6.34
N ILE A 340 -16.36 18.57 5.69
CA ILE A 340 -15.90 17.17 5.80
C ILE A 340 -14.88 16.76 4.72
N GLY A 341 -14.40 17.72 3.91
CA GLY A 341 -13.34 17.51 2.92
C GLY A 341 -13.79 17.47 1.45
N GLY A 342 -15.03 17.86 1.13
CA GLY A 342 -15.54 17.92 -0.24
C GLY A 342 -14.82 18.96 -1.13
N GLU A 343 -14.77 20.21 -0.64
CA GLU A 343 -14.07 21.37 -1.20
C GLU A 343 -14.19 21.58 -2.73
N GLY A 344 -15.17 20.97 -3.40
CA GLY A 344 -15.34 21.03 -4.85
C GLY A 344 -14.18 20.42 -5.66
N ARG A 345 -13.27 19.66 -5.02
CA ARG A 345 -12.04 19.15 -5.66
C ARG A 345 -12.33 18.22 -6.84
N ALA A 346 -13.44 17.47 -6.76
CA ALA A 346 -13.84 16.51 -7.78
C ALA A 346 -14.49 17.14 -9.03
N LEU A 347 -14.84 18.43 -9.02
CA LEU A 347 -15.52 19.12 -10.13
C LEU A 347 -14.67 19.24 -11.39
N SER A 348 -13.35 19.03 -11.27
CA SER A 348 -12.43 18.95 -12.40
C SER A 348 -12.46 17.60 -13.14
N HIS A 349 -13.19 16.61 -12.62
CA HIS A 349 -13.35 15.29 -13.23
C HIS A 349 -14.55 15.23 -14.18
N PHE A 350 -14.58 14.21 -15.04
CA PHE A 350 -15.74 13.95 -15.88
C PHE A 350 -17.01 13.66 -15.05
N PRO A 351 -18.18 14.14 -15.47
CA PRO A 351 -19.41 14.05 -14.69
C PRO A 351 -20.06 12.67 -14.70
N THR A 352 -19.71 11.78 -15.65
CA THR A 352 -20.50 10.58 -15.95
C THR A 352 -20.72 9.65 -14.76
N TYR A 353 -19.67 9.36 -13.97
CA TYR A 353 -19.82 8.56 -12.75
C TYR A 353 -20.75 9.25 -11.74
N HIS A 354 -20.53 10.54 -11.49
CA HIS A 354 -21.29 11.33 -10.53
C HIS A 354 -22.75 11.49 -10.94
N LEU A 355 -23.05 11.57 -12.24
CA LEU A 355 -24.42 11.55 -12.76
C LEU A 355 -25.13 10.23 -12.44
N LEU A 356 -24.45 9.08 -12.57
CA LEU A 356 -25.06 7.80 -12.22
C LEU A 356 -25.36 7.68 -10.72
N VAL A 357 -24.48 8.25 -9.88
CA VAL A 357 -24.70 8.31 -8.43
C VAL A 357 -25.78 9.32 -8.06
N SER A 358 -25.90 10.44 -8.79
CA SER A 358 -26.87 11.49 -8.48
C SER A 358 -28.32 11.08 -8.75
N LEU A 359 -28.57 10.15 -9.67
CA LEU A 359 -29.91 9.67 -10.01
C LEU A 359 -30.69 9.11 -8.79
N PRO A 360 -30.16 8.11 -8.05
CA PRO A 360 -30.83 7.65 -6.82
C PRO A 360 -30.78 8.69 -5.70
N LEU A 361 -29.75 9.53 -5.62
CA LEU A 361 -29.67 10.58 -4.60
C LEU A 361 -30.83 11.59 -4.71
N ARG A 362 -31.32 11.91 -5.91
CA ARG A 362 -32.49 12.80 -6.10
C ARG A 362 -33.74 12.34 -5.34
N LEU A 363 -33.84 11.05 -5.02
CA LEU A 363 -34.96 10.46 -4.27
C LEU A 363 -34.75 10.48 -2.75
N THR A 364 -33.67 11.09 -2.26
CA THR A 364 -33.19 10.98 -0.87
C THR A 364 -33.10 12.32 -0.14
N SER A 365 -33.80 13.36 -0.60
CA SER A 365 -33.77 14.71 0.00
C SER A 365 -34.16 14.75 1.49
N GLY A 366 -34.97 13.78 1.95
CA GLY A 366 -35.37 13.65 3.36
C GLY A 366 -34.40 12.85 4.23
N LEU A 367 -33.34 12.26 3.67
CA LEU A 367 -32.35 11.47 4.41
C LEU A 367 -31.21 12.35 4.93
N THR A 368 -30.55 11.91 5.99
CA THR A 368 -29.31 12.53 6.49
C THR A 368 -28.17 12.34 5.49
N VAL A 369 -27.13 13.19 5.56
CA VAL A 369 -25.96 13.12 4.66
C VAL A 369 -25.26 11.76 4.73
N ILE A 370 -25.23 11.12 5.90
CA ILE A 370 -24.62 9.79 6.09
C ILE A 370 -25.48 8.70 5.41
N GLU A 371 -26.80 8.75 5.53
CA GLU A 371 -27.69 7.82 4.82
C GLU A 371 -27.61 8.01 3.31
N GLN A 372 -27.54 9.25 2.83
CA GLN A 372 -27.30 9.57 1.42
C GLN A 372 -25.96 9.01 0.94
N LEU A 373 -24.90 9.07 1.76
CA LEU A 373 -23.62 8.43 1.46
C LEU A 373 -23.77 6.91 1.26
N TYR A 374 -24.51 6.22 2.12
CA TYR A 374 -24.74 4.78 1.96
C TYR A 374 -25.56 4.43 0.72
N VAL A 375 -26.52 5.29 0.31
CA VAL A 375 -27.20 5.16 -0.98
C VAL A 375 -26.20 5.31 -2.13
N ALA A 376 -25.30 6.30 -2.06
CA ALA A 376 -24.26 6.51 -3.07
C ALA A 376 -23.28 5.32 -3.14
N ARG A 377 -22.81 4.79 -1.99
CA ARG A 377 -21.97 3.58 -1.94
C ARG A 377 -22.68 2.35 -2.50
N SER A 378 -24.00 2.25 -2.33
CA SER A 378 -24.79 1.15 -2.89
C SER A 378 -24.79 1.17 -4.42
N VAL A 379 -24.71 2.35 -5.06
CA VAL A 379 -24.51 2.45 -6.52
C VAL A 379 -23.17 1.85 -6.92
N SER A 380 -22.10 2.19 -6.20
CA SER A 380 -20.77 1.58 -6.44
C SER A 380 -20.79 0.06 -6.24
N LEU A 381 -21.48 -0.43 -5.20
CA LEU A 381 -21.67 -1.87 -4.96
C LEU A 381 -22.38 -2.57 -6.15
N VAL A 382 -23.41 -1.95 -6.73
CA VAL A 382 -24.05 -2.49 -7.94
C VAL A 382 -23.04 -2.54 -9.10
N MET A 383 -22.24 -1.49 -9.30
CA MET A 383 -21.17 -1.49 -10.31
C MET A 383 -20.10 -2.56 -10.05
N PHE A 384 -19.79 -2.86 -8.79
CA PHE A 384 -18.91 -3.96 -8.39
C PHE A 384 -19.45 -5.31 -8.87
N VAL A 385 -20.69 -5.63 -8.53
CA VAL A 385 -21.33 -6.90 -8.93
C VAL A 385 -21.42 -7.01 -10.45
N VAL A 386 -21.77 -5.93 -11.15
CA VAL A 386 -21.78 -5.90 -12.62
C VAL A 386 -20.37 -6.13 -13.20
N THR A 387 -19.34 -5.52 -12.61
CA THR A 387 -17.94 -5.74 -13.01
C THR A 387 -17.57 -7.22 -12.88
N VAL A 388 -17.92 -7.88 -11.78
CA VAL A 388 -17.67 -9.31 -11.57
C VAL A 388 -18.44 -10.17 -12.59
N ALA A 389 -19.67 -9.79 -12.94
CA ALA A 389 -20.43 -10.45 -14.00
C ALA A 389 -19.75 -10.31 -15.37
N ILE A 390 -19.19 -9.13 -15.68
CA ILE A 390 -18.39 -8.89 -16.89
C ILE A 390 -17.15 -9.78 -16.89
N LEU A 391 -16.43 -9.92 -15.77
CA LEU A 391 -15.30 -10.84 -15.64
C LEU A 391 -15.71 -12.31 -15.89
N GLY A 392 -16.89 -12.72 -15.40
CA GLY A 392 -17.48 -14.01 -15.74
C GLY A 392 -17.78 -14.16 -17.23
N GLY A 393 -18.25 -13.09 -17.88
CA GLY A 393 -18.46 -13.02 -19.33
C GLY A 393 -17.15 -13.16 -20.13
N ILE A 394 -16.09 -12.50 -19.68
CA ILE A 394 -14.73 -12.65 -20.23
C ILE A 394 -14.29 -14.11 -20.12
N ALA A 395 -14.35 -14.67 -18.91
CA ALA A 395 -13.90 -16.05 -18.66
C ALA A 395 -14.70 -17.08 -19.48
N ARG A 396 -16.01 -16.90 -19.65
CA ARG A 396 -16.84 -17.76 -20.52
C ARG A 396 -16.46 -17.66 -22.00
N THR A 397 -15.97 -16.51 -22.44
CA THR A 397 -15.55 -16.28 -23.83
C THR A 397 -14.16 -16.87 -24.10
N LEU A 398 -13.23 -16.73 -23.15
CA LEU A 398 -11.86 -17.24 -23.26
C LEU A 398 -11.77 -18.76 -23.08
N PHE A 399 -12.57 -19.34 -22.18
CA PHE A 399 -12.45 -20.75 -21.79
C PHE A 399 -13.67 -21.59 -22.19
N HIS A 400 -13.46 -22.88 -22.47
CA HIS A 400 -14.52 -23.83 -22.79
C HIS A 400 -15.36 -24.21 -21.55
N LYS A 401 -16.55 -24.80 -21.78
CA LYS A 401 -17.48 -25.22 -20.72
C LYS A 401 -16.82 -26.25 -19.80
N GLY A 402 -16.99 -26.09 -18.49
CA GLY A 402 -16.36 -26.94 -17.47
C GLY A 402 -14.95 -26.54 -17.07
N HIS A 403 -14.30 -25.60 -17.77
CA HIS A 403 -12.98 -25.11 -17.38
C HIS A 403 -13.04 -24.29 -16.09
N HIS A 404 -12.16 -24.58 -15.12
CA HIS A 404 -12.18 -23.94 -13.78
C HIS A 404 -12.08 -22.41 -13.82
N MET A 405 -11.34 -21.83 -14.78
CA MET A 405 -11.22 -20.36 -14.90
C MET A 405 -12.55 -19.64 -15.10
N ARG A 406 -13.61 -20.31 -15.58
CA ARG A 406 -14.93 -19.68 -15.79
C ARG A 406 -15.56 -19.12 -14.52
N TRP A 407 -15.20 -19.66 -13.36
CA TRP A 407 -15.65 -19.16 -12.05
C TRP A 407 -14.48 -18.75 -11.17
N LEU A 408 -13.30 -19.38 -11.31
CA LEU A 408 -12.15 -19.08 -10.46
C LEU A 408 -11.53 -17.72 -10.78
N MET A 409 -11.52 -17.29 -12.06
CA MET A 409 -11.01 -15.96 -12.43
C MET A 409 -11.84 -14.83 -11.78
N PRO A 410 -13.18 -14.76 -11.95
CA PRO A 410 -13.97 -13.73 -11.26
C PRO A 410 -13.94 -13.89 -9.73
N LEU A 411 -13.90 -15.11 -9.19
CA LEU A 411 -13.76 -15.31 -7.74
C LEU A 411 -12.43 -14.76 -7.20
N THR A 412 -11.33 -14.99 -7.93
CA THR A 412 -10.00 -14.46 -7.55
C THR A 412 -10.03 -12.94 -7.50
N ALA A 413 -10.68 -12.29 -8.47
CA ALA A 413 -10.86 -10.84 -8.45
C ALA A 413 -11.65 -10.39 -7.21
N VAL A 414 -12.81 -11.00 -6.95
CA VAL A 414 -13.67 -10.66 -5.79
C VAL A 414 -12.93 -10.77 -4.46
N LEU A 415 -12.08 -11.78 -4.33
CA LEU A 415 -11.35 -12.05 -3.09
C LEU A 415 -10.05 -11.24 -2.96
N ILE A 416 -9.76 -10.28 -3.84
CA ILE A 416 -8.70 -9.29 -3.64
C ILE A 416 -9.28 -8.16 -2.76
N PRO A 417 -8.91 -8.06 -1.47
CA PRO A 417 -9.58 -7.13 -0.55
C PRO A 417 -9.49 -5.66 -0.99
N PRO A 418 -8.32 -5.13 -1.41
CA PRO A 418 -8.22 -3.73 -1.86
C PRO A 418 -9.06 -3.42 -3.10
N PHE A 419 -9.34 -4.40 -3.95
CA PHE A 419 -10.21 -4.22 -5.10
C PHE A 419 -11.68 -4.12 -4.66
N ALA A 420 -12.14 -5.02 -3.79
CA ALA A 420 -13.50 -4.97 -3.26
C ALA A 420 -13.75 -3.69 -2.45
N ASP A 421 -12.80 -3.27 -1.63
CA ASP A 421 -12.80 -2.03 -0.85
C ASP A 421 -13.08 -0.81 -1.76
N ILE A 422 -12.22 -0.58 -2.76
CA ILE A 422 -12.36 0.55 -3.70
C ILE A 422 -13.69 0.50 -4.47
N MET A 423 -14.13 -0.69 -4.88
CA MET A 423 -15.37 -0.86 -5.63
C MET A 423 -16.64 -0.59 -4.80
N THR A 424 -16.52 -0.34 -3.49
CA THR A 424 -17.63 0.02 -2.60
C THR A 424 -17.63 1.48 -2.13
N ALA A 425 -16.59 2.24 -2.49
CA ALA A 425 -16.48 3.67 -2.17
C ALA A 425 -17.22 4.56 -3.19
N VAL A 426 -17.55 5.80 -2.80
CA VAL A 426 -18.00 6.82 -3.77
C VAL A 426 -16.78 7.44 -4.45
N ASN A 427 -16.36 6.89 -5.59
CA ASN A 427 -15.20 7.35 -6.36
C ASN A 427 -15.34 7.04 -7.85
N ASN A 428 -14.88 7.94 -8.73
CA ASN A 428 -14.91 7.72 -10.18
C ASN A 428 -13.99 6.59 -10.68
N ASP A 429 -13.09 6.07 -9.84
CA ASP A 429 -12.34 4.82 -10.09
C ASP A 429 -13.28 3.63 -10.31
N VAL A 430 -14.40 3.57 -9.58
CA VAL A 430 -15.40 2.49 -9.73
C VAL A 430 -15.97 2.48 -11.15
N GLY A 431 -16.33 3.66 -11.66
CA GLY A 431 -16.79 3.84 -13.04
C GLY A 431 -15.70 3.49 -14.06
N ALA A 432 -14.46 3.89 -13.80
CA ALA A 432 -13.33 3.58 -14.69
C ALA A 432 -13.09 2.07 -14.80
N ILE A 433 -13.15 1.35 -13.69
CA ILE A 433 -12.94 -0.11 -13.66
C ILE A 433 -14.07 -0.84 -14.37
N LEU A 434 -15.33 -0.44 -14.14
CA LEU A 434 -16.49 -0.99 -14.82
C LEU A 434 -16.39 -0.78 -16.35
N GLY A 435 -16.18 0.47 -16.77
CA GLY A 435 -16.10 0.85 -18.18
C GLY A 435 -14.96 0.15 -18.91
N PHE A 436 -13.77 0.10 -18.29
CA PHE A 436 -12.62 -0.57 -18.89
C PHE A 436 -12.76 -2.10 -18.89
N SER A 437 -13.40 -2.70 -17.87
CA SER A 437 -13.73 -4.13 -17.87
C SER A 437 -14.70 -4.48 -19.00
N LEU A 438 -15.70 -3.63 -19.26
CA LEU A 438 -16.61 -3.77 -20.40
C LEU A 438 -15.84 -3.68 -21.73
N PHE A 439 -14.90 -2.74 -21.83
CA PHE A 439 -14.01 -2.62 -22.98
C PHE A 439 -13.19 -3.90 -23.18
N LEU A 440 -12.50 -4.42 -22.16
CA LEU A 440 -11.76 -5.67 -22.24
C LEU A 440 -12.65 -6.85 -22.65
N TRP A 441 -13.90 -6.91 -22.18
CA TRP A 441 -14.83 -7.94 -22.61
C TRP A 441 -15.19 -7.81 -24.10
N SER A 442 -15.43 -6.60 -24.59
CA SER A 442 -15.69 -6.35 -26.01
C SER A 442 -14.49 -6.76 -26.90
N VAL A 443 -13.26 -6.47 -26.45
CA VAL A 443 -12.00 -6.88 -27.11
C VAL A 443 -11.92 -8.40 -27.19
N VAL A 444 -12.11 -9.07 -26.05
CA VAL A 444 -12.09 -10.55 -26.00
C VAL A 444 -13.16 -11.15 -26.91
N ARG A 445 -14.36 -10.58 -26.95
CA ARG A 445 -15.45 -11.08 -27.80
C ARG A 445 -15.18 -10.92 -29.29
N ILE A 446 -14.66 -9.77 -29.74
CA ILE A 446 -14.42 -9.55 -31.17
C ILE A 446 -13.27 -10.42 -31.68
N ILE A 447 -12.25 -10.66 -30.85
CA ILE A 447 -11.10 -11.49 -31.23
C ILE A 447 -11.47 -12.99 -31.16
N ALA A 448 -12.05 -13.46 -30.06
CA ALA A 448 -12.32 -14.88 -29.86
C ALA A 448 -13.51 -15.40 -30.68
N LEU A 449 -14.52 -14.56 -30.94
CA LEU A 449 -15.72 -14.96 -31.69
C LEU A 449 -15.71 -14.46 -33.14
N GLY A 450 -14.71 -13.67 -33.54
CA GLY A 450 -14.55 -13.10 -34.87
C GLY A 450 -15.22 -11.74 -35.09
N TRP A 451 -14.93 -11.13 -36.23
CA TRP A 451 -15.44 -9.81 -36.60
C TRP A 451 -16.95 -9.80 -36.89
N SER A 452 -17.66 -8.79 -36.36
CA SER A 452 -18.99 -8.38 -36.83
C SER A 452 -19.23 -6.91 -36.54
N ALA A 453 -20.11 -6.23 -37.30
CA ALA A 453 -20.40 -4.81 -37.10
C ALA A 453 -20.93 -4.54 -35.68
N ARG A 454 -21.77 -5.42 -35.15
CA ARG A 454 -22.27 -5.35 -33.76
C ARG A 454 -21.15 -5.47 -32.72
N ARG A 455 -20.14 -6.31 -32.94
CA ARG A 455 -19.01 -6.45 -32.00
C ARG A 455 -18.06 -5.25 -32.11
N ALA A 456 -17.86 -4.73 -33.32
CA ALA A 456 -17.08 -3.51 -33.53
C ALA A 456 -17.74 -2.29 -32.85
N SER A 457 -19.06 -2.13 -32.99
CA SER A 457 -19.79 -1.06 -32.30
C SER A 457 -19.75 -1.22 -30.78
N LEU A 458 -19.77 -2.46 -30.26
CA LEU A 458 -19.55 -2.71 -28.83
C LEU A 458 -18.14 -2.29 -28.37
N VAL A 459 -17.10 -2.52 -29.16
CA VAL A 459 -15.73 -2.09 -28.83
C VAL A 459 -15.64 -0.57 -28.76
N VAL A 460 -16.17 0.12 -29.77
CA VAL A 460 -16.17 1.60 -29.81
C VAL A 460 -17.02 2.17 -28.68
N GLY A 461 -18.25 1.67 -28.49
CA GLY A 461 -19.14 2.11 -27.42
C GLY A 461 -18.55 1.89 -26.03
N ALA A 462 -17.94 0.72 -25.78
CA ALA A 462 -17.29 0.45 -24.51
C ALA A 462 -16.05 1.33 -24.26
N ALA A 463 -15.28 1.64 -25.30
CA ALA A 463 -14.14 2.57 -25.19
C ALA A 463 -14.59 4.00 -24.86
N LEU A 464 -15.68 4.47 -25.49
CA LEU A 464 -16.28 5.78 -25.21
C LEU A 464 -16.84 5.85 -23.79
N ILE A 465 -17.55 4.80 -23.34
CA ILE A 465 -18.05 4.70 -21.96
C ILE A 465 -16.88 4.74 -20.98
N ALA A 466 -15.82 3.96 -21.22
CA ALA A 466 -14.64 3.94 -20.36
C ALA A 466 -14.00 5.34 -20.25
N ALA A 467 -13.79 6.02 -21.38
CA ALA A 467 -13.22 7.36 -21.41
C ALA A 467 -14.09 8.41 -20.68
N ALA A 468 -15.41 8.31 -20.81
CA ALA A 468 -16.35 9.22 -20.14
C ALA A 468 -16.33 9.06 -18.60
N MET A 469 -15.97 7.89 -18.08
CA MET A 469 -15.91 7.65 -16.64
C MET A 469 -14.72 8.33 -15.97
N LYS A 470 -13.53 8.26 -16.59
CA LYS A 470 -12.29 8.79 -16.01
C LYS A 470 -11.20 8.98 -17.06
N ASN A 471 -10.35 9.99 -16.85
CA ASN A 471 -9.20 10.28 -17.70
C ASN A 471 -8.25 9.08 -17.89
N VAL A 472 -8.04 8.26 -16.86
CA VAL A 472 -7.17 7.06 -16.95
C VAL A 472 -7.71 6.04 -17.95
N ALA A 473 -9.03 5.96 -18.10
CA ALA A 473 -9.69 5.03 -18.99
C ALA A 473 -9.78 5.53 -20.45
N VAL A 474 -9.35 6.77 -20.74
CA VAL A 474 -9.19 7.31 -22.10
C VAL A 474 -8.21 6.46 -22.94
N ALA A 475 -7.30 5.73 -22.31
CA ALA A 475 -6.45 4.75 -22.99
C ALA A 475 -7.25 3.77 -23.87
N ALA A 476 -8.50 3.44 -23.50
CA ALA A 476 -9.37 2.58 -24.30
C ALA A 476 -9.65 3.15 -25.70
N ILE A 477 -9.77 4.48 -25.85
CA ILE A 477 -9.98 5.14 -27.15
C ILE A 477 -8.79 4.92 -28.07
N PHE A 478 -7.56 4.97 -27.55
CA PHE A 478 -6.36 4.76 -28.35
C PHE A 478 -6.11 3.27 -28.66
N ILE A 479 -6.52 2.37 -27.76
CA ILE A 479 -6.37 0.92 -27.96
C ILE A 479 -7.45 0.37 -28.91
N ALA A 480 -8.66 0.93 -28.93
CA ALA A 480 -9.77 0.42 -29.72
C ALA A 480 -9.48 0.31 -31.24
N PRO A 481 -8.92 1.32 -31.93
CA PRO A 481 -8.56 1.21 -33.34
C PRO A 481 -7.57 0.08 -33.61
N LEU A 482 -6.56 -0.09 -32.75
CA LEU A 482 -5.59 -1.17 -32.87
C LEU A 482 -6.28 -2.54 -32.76
N VAL A 483 -7.19 -2.71 -31.80
CA VAL A 483 -7.97 -3.94 -31.64
C VAL A 483 -8.83 -4.21 -32.89
N LEU A 484 -9.48 -3.19 -33.45
CA LEU A 484 -10.31 -3.35 -34.65
C LEU A 484 -9.46 -3.75 -35.86
N VAL A 485 -8.28 -3.16 -36.03
CA VAL A 485 -7.32 -3.53 -37.08
C VAL A 485 -6.86 -4.97 -36.91
N VAL A 486 -6.55 -5.41 -35.69
CA VAL A 486 -6.22 -6.83 -35.41
C VAL A 486 -7.43 -7.73 -35.72
N ALA A 487 -8.64 -7.36 -35.31
CA ALA A 487 -9.84 -8.16 -35.57
C ALA A 487 -10.14 -8.30 -37.08
N VAL A 488 -9.96 -7.23 -37.87
CA VAL A 488 -10.09 -7.27 -39.34
C VAL A 488 -8.98 -8.11 -39.96
N GLY A 489 -7.73 -7.98 -39.47
CA GLY A 489 -6.59 -8.77 -39.92
C GLY A 489 -6.80 -10.27 -39.72
N LEU A 490 -7.37 -10.69 -38.58
CA LEU A 490 -7.77 -12.07 -38.31
C LEU A 490 -8.85 -12.55 -39.28
N ARG A 491 -9.87 -11.71 -39.54
CA ARG A 491 -10.93 -12.05 -40.49
C ARG A 491 -10.40 -12.23 -41.91
N ARG A 492 -9.52 -11.33 -42.36
CA ARG A 492 -9.00 -11.29 -43.74
C ARG A 492 -7.71 -12.10 -43.93
N GLN A 493 -7.27 -12.84 -42.91
CA GLN A 493 -6.04 -13.64 -42.95
C GLN A 493 -4.82 -12.82 -43.42
N TRP A 494 -4.70 -11.58 -42.92
CA TRP A 494 -3.61 -10.70 -43.30
C TRP A 494 -2.26 -11.33 -42.97
N ARG A 495 -1.25 -11.04 -43.81
CA ARG A 495 0.14 -11.40 -43.53
C ARG A 495 0.63 -10.57 -42.35
N TRP A 496 0.44 -11.09 -41.13
CA TRP A 496 0.68 -10.42 -39.85
C TRP A 496 1.99 -9.65 -39.76
N LYS A 497 3.07 -10.19 -40.36
CA LYS A 497 4.39 -9.52 -40.42
C LYS A 497 4.31 -8.12 -41.08
N ARG A 498 3.54 -7.97 -42.16
CA ARG A 498 3.37 -6.69 -42.87
C ARG A 498 2.51 -5.71 -42.07
N LEU A 499 1.47 -6.19 -41.40
CA LEU A 499 0.63 -5.36 -40.56
C LEU A 499 1.40 -4.83 -39.36
N ILE A 500 2.14 -5.72 -38.67
CA ILE A 500 2.99 -5.33 -37.54
C ILE A 500 4.03 -4.32 -38.00
N ALA A 501 4.71 -4.57 -39.14
CA ALA A 501 5.66 -3.62 -39.71
C ALA A 501 5.01 -2.27 -40.04
N ALA A 502 3.79 -2.25 -40.58
CA ALA A 502 3.07 -1.02 -40.87
C ALA A 502 2.66 -0.25 -39.60
N LEU A 503 2.18 -0.96 -38.57
CA LEU A 503 1.83 -0.35 -37.27
C LEU A 503 3.07 0.18 -36.54
N VAL A 504 4.17 -0.57 -36.56
CA VAL A 504 5.47 -0.13 -36.02
C VAL A 504 5.99 1.06 -36.80
N GLY A 505 5.90 1.05 -38.13
CA GLY A 505 6.26 2.18 -38.99
C GLY A 505 5.43 3.43 -38.69
N ALA A 506 4.10 3.29 -38.61
CA ALA A 506 3.22 4.40 -38.23
C ALA A 506 3.52 4.92 -36.82
N GLY A 507 3.75 4.02 -35.87
CA GLY A 507 4.16 4.36 -34.50
C GLY A 507 5.49 5.12 -34.47
N ALA A 508 6.48 4.69 -35.26
CA ALA A 508 7.77 5.36 -35.39
C ALA A 508 7.64 6.76 -36.02
N VAL A 509 6.78 6.93 -37.02
CA VAL A 509 6.48 8.24 -37.63
C VAL A 509 5.81 9.18 -36.63
N ILE A 510 4.81 8.70 -35.88
CA ILE A 510 4.16 9.48 -34.82
C ILE A 510 5.17 9.83 -33.72
N LEU A 511 6.01 8.87 -33.32
CA LEU A 511 7.03 9.12 -32.31
C LEU A 511 8.05 10.17 -32.80
N GLY A 512 8.49 10.11 -34.05
CA GLY A 512 9.40 11.10 -34.64
C GLY A 512 8.80 12.50 -34.88
N SER A 513 7.47 12.60 -34.97
CA SER A 513 6.78 13.90 -35.01
C SER A 513 6.60 14.52 -33.62
N VAL A 514 6.51 13.70 -32.57
CA VAL A 514 6.37 14.15 -31.17
C VAL A 514 7.72 14.40 -30.49
N VAL A 515 8.69 13.53 -30.75
CA VAL A 515 9.99 13.49 -30.09
C VAL A 515 11.08 13.97 -31.05
N ALA A 516 12.01 14.78 -30.54
CA ALA A 516 13.22 15.19 -31.24
C ALA A 516 14.45 14.75 -30.45
N TRP A 517 15.60 14.63 -31.11
CA TRP A 517 16.88 14.31 -30.48
C TRP A 517 17.70 15.58 -30.32
N GLY A 518 18.35 15.79 -29.17
CA GLY A 518 19.26 16.92 -28.99
C GLY A 518 19.23 17.61 -27.64
N ASP A 519 18.40 17.19 -26.69
CA ASP A 519 18.44 17.78 -25.34
C ASP A 519 19.64 17.26 -24.54
N PRO A 520 20.13 18.01 -23.53
CA PRO A 520 21.23 17.53 -22.69
C PRO A 520 20.79 16.31 -21.88
N ALA A 521 21.51 15.20 -22.04
CA ALA A 521 21.24 13.96 -21.31
C ALA A 521 21.35 14.18 -19.79
N GLY A 522 20.41 13.65 -19.02
CA GLY A 522 20.38 13.78 -17.54
C GLY A 522 19.78 15.10 -17.01
N TRP A 523 19.29 15.98 -17.88
CA TRP A 523 18.71 17.27 -17.52
C TRP A 523 17.22 17.35 -17.86
N TYR A 524 16.43 17.81 -16.90
CA TYR A 524 14.98 17.85 -16.91
C TYR A 524 14.49 19.29 -17.11
N ARG A 525 13.54 19.47 -18.04
CA ARG A 525 12.93 20.77 -18.31
C ARG A 525 11.85 21.12 -17.27
N TYR A 526 12.02 22.22 -16.58
CA TYR A 526 10.99 22.91 -15.80
C TYR A 526 10.46 24.09 -16.60
N GLY A 527 9.15 24.20 -16.76
CA GLY A 527 8.54 25.25 -17.58
C GLY A 527 9.08 25.29 -19.02
N ALA A 528 9.09 26.48 -19.61
CA ALA A 528 9.59 26.70 -20.96
C ALA A 528 11.07 27.09 -20.93
N VAL A 529 11.94 26.18 -21.40
CA VAL A 529 13.41 26.33 -21.38
C VAL A 529 13.98 26.76 -22.73
N SER A 530 13.42 26.23 -23.82
CA SER A 530 13.71 26.62 -25.20
C SER A 530 12.46 26.37 -26.02
N ILE A 531 11.98 27.43 -26.68
CA ILE A 531 10.72 27.43 -27.45
C ILE A 531 10.93 26.79 -28.83
N ASP A 532 12.12 27.00 -29.38
CA ASP A 532 12.49 26.73 -30.76
C ASP A 532 13.17 25.36 -30.94
N GLY A 533 13.60 24.69 -29.87
CA GLY A 533 14.20 23.38 -30.02
C GLY A 533 14.83 22.79 -28.75
N ALA A 534 16.02 22.22 -28.94
CA ALA A 534 16.81 21.59 -27.89
C ALA A 534 17.41 22.65 -26.97
N ALA A 535 17.55 22.32 -25.68
CA ALA A 535 18.22 23.18 -24.71
C ALA A 535 19.75 22.97 -24.72
N ARG A 536 20.28 22.54 -25.87
CA ARG A 536 21.69 22.35 -26.17
C ARG A 536 21.99 22.93 -27.56
N ALA A 537 23.12 23.59 -27.70
CA ALA A 537 23.60 24.11 -28.98
C ALA A 537 25.11 23.91 -29.15
N VAL A 538 25.55 23.78 -30.40
CA VAL A 538 26.97 23.87 -30.76
C VAL A 538 27.37 25.34 -30.71
N VAL A 539 28.41 25.65 -29.95
CA VAL A 539 28.95 27.01 -29.83
C VAL A 539 30.46 26.97 -30.10
N SER A 540 30.97 27.88 -30.92
CA SER A 540 32.37 27.87 -31.41
C SER A 540 33.40 28.09 -30.29
N ASP A 541 33.05 28.90 -29.29
CA ASP A 541 33.94 29.31 -28.19
C ASP A 541 33.46 28.75 -26.85
N THR A 542 33.24 27.43 -26.78
CA THR A 542 32.89 26.75 -25.51
C THR A 542 34.13 26.56 -24.63
N PRO A 543 34.07 26.93 -23.34
CA PRO A 543 35.17 26.66 -22.41
C PRO A 543 35.47 25.16 -22.24
N HIS A 544 34.47 24.28 -22.38
CA HIS A 544 34.63 22.84 -22.23
C HIS A 544 33.86 22.05 -23.29
N GLY A 545 34.57 21.52 -24.29
CA GLY A 545 33.97 20.63 -25.29
C GLY A 545 33.54 21.35 -26.56
N GLN A 546 32.36 21.03 -27.08
CA GLN A 546 31.77 21.61 -28.30
C GLN A 546 30.31 22.05 -28.12
N GLN A 547 29.68 21.63 -27.02
CA GLN A 547 28.28 21.89 -26.73
C GLN A 547 28.14 22.80 -25.52
N ALA A 548 27.07 23.59 -25.49
CA ALA A 548 26.67 24.34 -24.32
C ALA A 548 25.17 24.16 -24.08
N PHE A 549 24.74 24.30 -22.83
CA PHE A 549 23.33 24.51 -22.51
C PHE A 549 22.87 25.83 -23.13
N ARG A 550 21.69 25.82 -23.74
CA ARG A 550 21.07 27.00 -24.35
C ARG A 550 19.68 27.18 -23.77
N LEU A 551 19.48 28.26 -23.02
CA LEU A 551 18.20 28.60 -22.42
C LEU A 551 17.66 29.89 -23.05
N THR A 552 16.47 29.80 -23.62
CA THR A 552 15.71 30.93 -24.16
C THR A 552 14.34 30.95 -23.50
N SER A 553 14.02 32.05 -22.83
CA SER A 553 12.82 32.11 -22.01
C SER A 553 11.56 32.31 -22.85
N SER A 554 10.46 31.73 -22.37
CA SER A 554 9.10 32.21 -22.63
C SER A 554 8.27 32.04 -21.37
N VAL A 555 7.11 32.69 -21.33
CA VAL A 555 6.16 32.59 -20.23
C VAL A 555 5.81 31.12 -19.96
N SER A 556 6.26 30.61 -18.81
CA SER A 556 5.71 29.39 -18.22
C SER A 556 4.45 29.76 -17.46
N MET A 557 3.29 29.28 -17.92
CA MET A 557 2.02 29.52 -17.24
C MET A 557 1.79 28.56 -16.05
N PHE A 558 2.68 27.59 -15.79
CA PHE A 558 2.28 26.36 -15.07
C PHE A 558 3.28 25.78 -14.06
N ASP A 559 4.58 26.04 -14.18
CA ASP A 559 5.57 25.70 -13.14
C ASP A 559 6.00 27.01 -12.44
N GLU A 560 6.20 26.98 -11.11
CA GLU A 560 6.64 28.15 -10.31
C GLU A 560 7.96 28.75 -10.80
N PHE A 561 8.81 27.92 -11.43
CA PHE A 561 10.08 28.30 -12.00
C PHE A 561 10.30 27.62 -13.36
N SER A 562 11.09 28.24 -14.22
CA SER A 562 11.49 27.71 -15.53
C SER A 562 13.00 27.53 -15.58
N GLY A 563 13.49 26.42 -16.15
CA GLY A 563 14.91 26.11 -16.20
C GLY A 563 15.21 24.64 -16.44
N LEU A 564 16.49 24.28 -16.42
CA LEU A 564 16.94 22.89 -16.47
C LEU A 564 17.37 22.43 -15.09
N ALA A 565 16.97 21.23 -14.68
CA ALA A 565 17.44 20.63 -13.44
C ALA A 565 18.07 19.27 -13.68
N THR A 566 19.08 18.91 -12.89
CA THR A 566 19.60 17.56 -12.83
C THR A 566 19.64 17.09 -11.37
N PRO A 567 19.01 15.95 -11.05
CA PRO A 567 18.92 15.51 -9.68
C PRO A 567 20.24 14.85 -9.22
N VAL A 568 20.68 15.18 -8.01
CA VAL A 568 21.83 14.51 -7.38
C VAL A 568 21.44 13.05 -7.08
N ALA A 569 22.43 12.15 -7.18
CA ALA A 569 22.22 10.74 -6.89
C ALA A 569 21.83 10.53 -5.42
N SER A 570 20.81 9.71 -5.16
CA SER A 570 20.29 9.47 -3.80
C SER A 570 21.37 8.95 -2.84
N ALA A 571 22.38 8.22 -3.34
CA ALA A 571 23.51 7.72 -2.55
C ALA A 571 24.47 8.83 -2.07
N ALA A 572 24.48 10.00 -2.73
CA ALA A 572 25.32 11.13 -2.33
C ALA A 572 24.64 12.05 -1.30
N LEU A 573 23.32 12.00 -1.16
CA LEU A 573 22.56 12.87 -0.26
C LEU A 573 23.01 12.77 1.22
N PRO A 574 23.25 11.57 1.80
CA PRO A 574 23.71 11.46 3.19
C PRO A 574 25.12 12.02 3.41
N LEU A 575 25.94 12.07 2.36
CA LEU A 575 27.31 12.59 2.45
C LEU A 575 27.34 14.11 2.46
N ILE A 576 26.41 14.75 1.75
CA ILE A 576 26.33 16.21 1.63
C ILE A 576 25.39 16.87 2.63
N ALA A 577 24.48 16.13 3.27
CA ALA A 577 23.58 16.68 4.28
C ALA A 577 24.38 17.33 5.44
N GLY A 578 24.04 18.57 5.78
CA GLY A 578 24.76 19.35 6.79
C GLY A 578 26.14 19.89 6.37
N ASN A 579 26.55 19.69 5.11
CA ASN A 579 27.85 20.13 4.60
C ASN A 579 27.69 21.17 3.46
N PRO A 580 28.67 22.06 3.27
CA PRO A 580 28.66 22.98 2.14
C PRO A 580 28.79 22.24 0.81
N VAL A 581 28.12 22.73 -0.22
CA VAL A 581 28.20 22.26 -1.61
C VAL A 581 28.43 23.46 -2.52
N THR A 582 29.60 23.54 -3.16
CA THR A 582 29.87 24.57 -4.16
C THR A 582 29.31 24.17 -5.52
N VAL A 583 28.52 25.06 -6.13
CA VAL A 583 28.03 24.95 -7.51
C VAL A 583 28.77 26.00 -8.35
N GLY A 584 29.34 25.58 -9.48
CA GLY A 584 30.03 26.46 -10.41
C GLY A 584 29.73 26.13 -11.87
N ALA A 585 29.84 27.12 -12.74
CA ALA A 585 29.71 26.93 -14.19
C ALA A 585 30.33 28.10 -14.97
N TRP A 586 30.63 27.87 -16.23
CA TRP A 586 30.87 28.93 -17.21
C TRP A 586 29.53 29.47 -17.71
N VAL A 587 29.37 30.79 -17.69
CA VAL A 587 28.13 31.47 -18.07
C VAL A 587 28.42 32.63 -19.03
N TRP A 588 27.58 32.78 -20.05
CA TRP A 588 27.55 33.94 -20.94
C TRP A 588 26.16 34.10 -21.55
N ALA A 589 25.86 35.29 -22.08
CA ALA A 589 24.56 35.63 -22.62
C ALA A 589 24.69 36.30 -24.00
N SER A 590 23.58 36.39 -24.73
CA SER A 590 23.53 37.11 -26.01
C SER A 590 23.83 38.61 -25.88
N ARG A 591 23.71 39.17 -24.66
CA ARG A 591 24.06 40.56 -24.30
C ARG A 591 24.37 40.65 -22.80
N PRO A 592 25.11 41.68 -22.36
CA PRO A 592 25.31 41.93 -20.93
C PRO A 592 23.99 42.02 -20.17
N VAL A 593 23.82 41.22 -19.12
CA VAL A 593 22.59 41.16 -18.33
C VAL A 593 22.86 40.64 -16.91
N THR A 594 22.08 41.13 -15.95
CA THR A 594 22.04 40.61 -14.59
C THR A 594 20.86 39.65 -14.45
N ILE A 595 21.13 38.37 -14.15
CA ILE A 595 20.12 37.30 -14.09
C ILE A 595 20.43 36.30 -12.98
N ALA A 596 19.50 35.39 -12.68
CA ALA A 596 19.77 34.27 -11.80
C ALA A 596 20.73 33.27 -12.47
N GLY A 597 21.79 32.90 -11.77
CA GLY A 597 22.80 31.94 -12.22
C GLY A 597 22.46 30.49 -11.84
N PRO A 598 23.36 29.54 -12.13
CA PRO A 598 23.22 28.16 -11.71
C PRO A 598 23.03 28.07 -10.19
N GLY A 599 21.94 27.44 -9.77
CA GLY A 599 21.49 27.31 -8.41
C GLY A 599 21.19 25.87 -8.00
N VAL A 600 20.36 25.72 -6.98
CA VAL A 600 19.87 24.43 -6.49
C VAL A 600 18.36 24.46 -6.24
N LEU A 601 17.74 23.30 -6.44
CA LEU A 601 16.42 22.97 -5.93
C LEU A 601 16.58 21.92 -4.82
N TYR A 602 16.07 22.19 -3.62
CA TYR A 602 16.20 21.27 -2.50
C TYR A 602 14.91 21.10 -1.71
N ASN A 603 14.84 20.02 -0.94
CA ASN A 603 13.72 19.73 -0.05
C ASN A 603 14.26 19.16 1.28
N ASP A 604 13.78 19.67 2.40
CA ASP A 604 14.14 19.26 3.77
C ASP A 604 13.15 18.25 4.41
N GLY A 605 12.20 17.75 3.62
CA GLY A 605 11.12 16.85 4.04
C GLY A 605 9.89 17.54 4.65
N THR A 606 9.93 18.85 4.87
CA THR A 606 8.86 19.58 5.58
C THR A 606 8.13 20.61 4.72
N ARG A 607 8.75 21.08 3.64
CA ARG A 607 8.23 22.16 2.78
C ARG A 607 8.17 21.77 1.28
N PRO A 608 7.45 22.52 0.44
CA PRO A 608 7.59 22.45 -1.02
C PRO A 608 9.05 22.63 -1.43
N VAL A 609 9.41 22.19 -2.65
CA VAL A 609 10.76 22.34 -3.18
C VAL A 609 11.15 23.82 -3.19
N ALA A 610 12.26 24.15 -2.52
CA ALA A 610 12.79 25.51 -2.46
C ALA A 610 13.84 25.72 -3.55
N MET A 611 13.82 26.90 -4.18
CA MET A 611 14.82 27.33 -5.17
C MET A 611 15.77 28.33 -4.54
N MET A 612 17.08 28.10 -4.70
CA MET A 612 18.13 29.05 -4.34
C MET A 612 19.09 29.19 -5.51
N ALA A 613 19.27 30.42 -6.00
CA ALA A 613 20.20 30.73 -7.07
C ALA A 613 20.86 32.09 -6.80
N PRO A 614 22.16 32.25 -7.06
CA PRO A 614 22.84 33.53 -6.95
C PRO A 614 22.41 34.45 -8.09
N VAL A 615 22.49 35.75 -7.87
CA VAL A 615 22.41 36.73 -8.96
C VAL A 615 23.80 36.87 -9.56
N ILE A 616 23.90 36.79 -10.89
CA ILE A 616 25.15 36.87 -11.65
C ILE A 616 25.06 37.93 -12.74
N GLU A 617 26.22 38.46 -13.12
CA GLU A 617 26.39 39.29 -14.32
C GLU A 617 26.93 38.41 -15.44
N ALA A 618 26.11 38.18 -16.47
CA ALA A 618 26.49 37.44 -17.66
C ALA A 618 26.80 38.42 -18.80
N ASP A 619 28.01 38.33 -19.36
CA ASP A 619 28.45 39.09 -20.54
C ASP A 619 28.38 38.18 -21.79
N THR A 620 28.74 38.71 -22.94
CA THR A 620 28.86 38.02 -24.24
C THR A 620 30.00 37.01 -24.31
N LYS A 621 30.97 37.07 -23.38
CA LYS A 621 32.09 36.13 -23.29
C LYS A 621 31.91 35.20 -22.07
N PRO A 622 32.34 33.92 -22.16
CA PRO A 622 32.29 33.00 -21.04
C PRO A 622 33.04 33.51 -19.82
N ARG A 623 32.37 33.55 -18.67
CA ARG A 623 32.95 33.83 -17.35
C ARG A 623 32.61 32.69 -16.40
N PHE A 624 33.57 32.24 -15.61
CA PHE A 624 33.31 31.25 -14.58
C PHE A 624 32.70 31.93 -13.35
N VAL A 625 31.61 31.35 -12.84
CA VAL A 625 30.95 31.76 -11.60
C VAL A 625 30.82 30.56 -10.68
N ALA A 626 30.98 30.77 -9.38
CA ALA A 626 30.76 29.75 -8.37
C ALA A 626 30.19 30.35 -7.09
N TRP A 627 29.39 29.56 -6.37
CA TRP A 627 28.82 29.92 -5.08
C TRP A 627 28.63 28.67 -4.23
N THR A 628 28.57 28.85 -2.91
CA THR A 628 28.43 27.73 -1.97
C THR A 628 27.04 27.71 -1.34
N PHE A 629 26.37 26.57 -1.44
CA PHE A 629 25.10 26.25 -0.81
C PHE A 629 25.35 25.48 0.48
N GLU A 630 24.79 25.96 1.59
CA GLU A 630 24.81 25.24 2.87
C GLU A 630 23.66 24.23 2.91
N ALA A 631 23.97 22.94 2.74
CA ALA A 631 22.95 21.90 2.72
C ALA A 631 22.36 21.68 4.12
N PRO A 632 21.02 21.68 4.28
CA PRO A 632 20.39 21.38 5.56
C PRO A 632 20.75 19.98 6.08
N GLU A 633 20.75 19.78 7.40
CA GLU A 633 20.96 18.46 8.01
C GLU A 633 19.87 17.45 7.58
N ALA A 634 18.64 17.91 7.40
CA ALA A 634 17.50 17.08 7.00
C ALA A 634 17.28 17.04 5.46
N LEU A 635 18.35 17.03 4.66
CA LEU A 635 18.24 17.05 3.20
C LEU A 635 17.62 15.75 2.64
N SER A 636 16.43 15.86 2.04
CA SER A 636 15.70 14.73 1.44
C SER A 636 15.91 14.61 -0.09
N SER A 637 16.16 15.72 -0.76
CA SER A 637 16.49 15.76 -2.19
C SER A 637 17.26 17.03 -2.54
N LEU A 638 18.15 16.92 -3.53
CA LEU A 638 18.89 18.04 -4.10
C LEU A 638 18.96 17.88 -5.62
N GLN A 639 18.75 18.97 -6.34
CA GLN A 639 18.95 19.06 -7.78
C GLN A 639 19.76 20.31 -8.08
N VAL A 640 20.72 20.22 -8.99
CA VAL A 640 21.36 21.42 -9.54
C VAL A 640 20.42 21.99 -10.59
N PHE A 641 20.18 23.29 -10.53
CA PHE A 641 19.16 23.96 -11.32
C PHE A 641 19.73 25.16 -12.06
N VAL A 642 19.47 25.27 -13.34
CA VAL A 642 19.86 26.41 -14.17
C VAL A 642 18.57 27.15 -14.55
N PRO A 643 18.28 28.30 -13.90
CA PRO A 643 17.11 29.10 -14.23
C PRO A 643 17.13 29.56 -15.68
N ALA A 644 15.98 29.52 -16.35
CA ALA A 644 15.80 30.19 -17.61
C ALA A 644 15.75 31.71 -17.39
N PRO A 645 16.19 32.53 -18.36
CA PRO A 645 16.04 33.99 -18.28
C PRO A 645 14.57 34.41 -18.05
N PRO A 646 14.29 35.65 -17.59
CA PRO A 646 12.91 36.14 -17.54
C PRO A 646 12.34 36.35 -18.97
N PRO A 647 11.01 36.16 -19.17
CA PRO A 647 10.36 36.25 -20.50
C PRO A 647 10.24 37.67 -21.06
N ASP A 648 10.24 38.68 -20.20
CA ASP A 648 9.93 40.08 -20.58
C ASP A 648 11.18 40.90 -20.99
N ALA A 649 12.30 40.23 -21.25
CA ALA A 649 13.52 40.91 -21.68
C ALA A 649 13.41 41.32 -23.15
N ASP A 650 13.45 42.62 -23.45
CA ASP A 650 13.51 43.16 -24.81
C ASP A 650 14.90 43.79 -25.07
N PRO A 651 15.70 43.30 -26.04
CA PRO A 651 15.47 42.10 -26.84
C PRO A 651 15.64 40.81 -26.02
N PRO A 652 15.08 39.67 -26.50
CA PRO A 652 15.14 38.37 -25.82
C PRO A 652 16.57 37.96 -25.50
N VAL A 653 16.79 37.50 -24.27
CA VAL A 653 18.10 37.05 -23.80
C VAL A 653 18.21 35.54 -24.01
N THR A 654 19.31 35.12 -24.64
CA THR A 654 19.73 33.71 -24.64
C THR A 654 20.85 33.54 -23.63
N LEU A 655 20.65 32.65 -22.66
CA LEU A 655 21.68 32.26 -21.70
C LEU A 655 22.37 30.98 -22.17
N PHE A 656 23.69 31.01 -22.16
CA PHE A 656 24.54 29.86 -22.38
C PHE A 656 25.27 29.48 -21.11
N VAL A 657 25.31 28.17 -20.84
CA VAL A 657 26.00 27.61 -19.67
C VAL A 657 26.82 26.41 -20.13
N ASP A 658 28.02 26.25 -19.57
CA ASP A 658 28.90 25.11 -19.86
C ASP A 658 29.73 24.75 -18.61
N GLY A 659 30.26 23.53 -18.57
CA GLY A 659 31.15 23.04 -17.51
C GLY A 659 30.55 23.11 -16.10
N ILE A 660 29.26 22.78 -15.96
CA ILE A 660 28.55 22.80 -14.67
C ILE A 660 29.14 21.74 -13.73
N VAL A 661 29.55 22.20 -12.56
CA VAL A 661 30.06 21.38 -11.46
C VAL A 661 29.26 21.62 -10.19
N ALA A 662 29.02 20.55 -9.43
CA ALA A 662 28.61 20.64 -8.04
C ALA A 662 29.47 19.69 -7.21
N VAL A 663 30.11 20.23 -6.19
CA VAL A 663 31.13 19.52 -5.40
C VAL A 663 30.90 19.77 -3.91
N GLN A 664 31.02 18.73 -3.10
CA GLN A 664 30.99 18.88 -1.64
C GLN A 664 32.24 19.64 -1.16
N GLY A 665 32.03 20.68 -0.36
CA GLY A 665 33.06 21.58 0.12
C GLY A 665 32.80 23.02 -0.32
N SER A 666 33.73 23.90 0.06
CA SER A 666 33.77 25.31 -0.34
C SER A 666 34.94 25.54 -1.29
N PHE A 667 34.68 26.04 -2.49
CA PHE A 667 35.69 26.34 -3.51
C PHE A 667 35.49 27.77 -4.04
N SER A 668 36.59 28.44 -4.43
CA SER A 668 36.56 29.80 -4.98
C SER A 668 36.17 29.84 -6.45
N ALA A 669 35.49 30.91 -6.85
CA ALA A 669 35.21 31.24 -8.24
C ALA A 669 36.44 31.75 -9.00
N ASP A 670 37.50 32.19 -8.30
CA ASP A 670 38.68 32.81 -8.93
C ASP A 670 39.53 31.81 -9.73
N THR A 671 39.48 30.53 -9.36
CA THR A 671 40.23 29.46 -10.01
C THR A 671 39.25 28.43 -10.59
N PRO A 672 38.93 28.48 -11.89
CA PRO A 672 38.03 27.51 -12.51
C PRO A 672 38.56 26.07 -12.39
N PRO A 673 37.69 25.05 -12.28
CA PRO A 673 38.09 23.66 -12.20
C PRO A 673 38.63 23.16 -13.55
N ILE A 674 39.58 22.23 -13.49
CA ILE A 674 40.06 21.47 -14.65
C ILE A 674 39.24 20.18 -14.72
N LEU A 675 38.37 20.07 -15.71
CA LEU A 675 37.44 18.95 -15.88
C LEU A 675 38.02 17.87 -16.80
N ASP A 676 37.67 16.62 -16.52
CA ASP A 676 37.81 15.55 -17.51
C ASP A 676 36.89 15.79 -18.72
N ARG A 677 37.13 15.09 -19.83
CA ARG A 677 36.36 15.26 -21.08
C ARG A 677 34.84 15.12 -20.88
N SER A 678 34.41 14.29 -19.94
CA SER A 678 33.01 14.00 -19.63
C SER A 678 32.40 14.89 -18.55
N ALA A 679 33.17 15.83 -17.99
CA ALA A 679 32.83 16.66 -16.84
C ALA A 679 32.33 15.84 -15.62
N THR A 680 32.84 14.62 -15.43
CA THR A 680 32.44 13.73 -14.32
C THR A 680 33.34 13.83 -13.10
N SER A 681 34.59 14.24 -13.30
CA SER A 681 35.61 14.43 -12.29
C SER A 681 36.61 15.47 -12.76
N GLY A 682 37.48 15.92 -11.86
CA GLY A 682 38.47 16.93 -12.18
C GLY A 682 39.30 17.34 -10.98
N PHE A 683 40.05 18.43 -11.15
CA PHE A 683 40.77 19.10 -10.08
C PHE A 683 40.26 20.52 -9.92
N TRP A 684 39.96 20.93 -8.67
CA TRP A 684 39.61 22.30 -8.34
C TRP A 684 40.50 22.73 -7.17
N GLU A 685 41.25 23.83 -7.35
CA GLU A 685 42.25 24.29 -6.38
C GLU A 685 43.28 23.19 -6.04
N GLY A 686 43.64 22.37 -7.03
CA GLY A 686 44.56 21.23 -6.88
C GLY A 686 43.97 20.02 -6.15
N ARG A 687 42.71 20.06 -5.71
CA ARG A 687 42.02 18.94 -5.05
C ARG A 687 41.22 18.12 -6.07
N PRO A 688 41.39 16.78 -6.10
CA PRO A 688 40.55 15.94 -6.95
C PRO A 688 39.11 15.95 -6.43
N PHE A 689 38.15 15.95 -7.34
CA PHE A 689 36.73 15.87 -7.00
C PHE A 689 35.95 14.98 -7.96
N VAL A 690 34.81 14.49 -7.48
CA VAL A 690 33.78 13.83 -8.30
C VAL A 690 32.61 14.78 -8.43
N ASN A 691 32.18 15.06 -9.65
CA ASN A 691 31.07 15.95 -9.91
C ASN A 691 29.76 15.26 -9.49
N LEU A 692 28.95 15.94 -8.67
CA LEU A 692 27.62 15.48 -8.28
C LEU A 692 26.61 15.58 -9.45
N VAL A 693 26.96 16.36 -10.48
CA VAL A 693 26.19 16.56 -11.72
C VAL A 693 26.65 15.58 -12.79
N ARG A 694 25.69 15.02 -13.52
CA ARG A 694 25.95 14.22 -14.73
C ARG A 694 25.87 15.12 -15.96
N ASN A 695 26.75 14.89 -16.93
CA ASN A 695 26.74 15.60 -18.22
C ASN A 695 26.74 17.14 -18.03
N GLY A 696 27.60 17.63 -17.13
CA GLY A 696 27.70 19.05 -16.79
C GLY A 696 28.20 19.94 -17.94
N SER A 697 28.73 19.36 -19.00
CA SER A 697 29.14 20.03 -20.24
C SER A 697 28.16 19.89 -21.39
N ALA A 698 26.98 19.31 -21.17
CA ALA A 698 25.97 19.04 -22.20
C ALA A 698 26.42 18.18 -23.41
N GLU A 699 27.63 17.60 -23.42
CA GLU A 699 28.18 16.84 -24.55
C GLU A 699 27.30 15.64 -24.97
N GLN A 700 26.61 15.02 -24.02
CA GLN A 700 25.71 13.90 -24.31
C GLN A 700 24.28 14.36 -24.58
N ALA A 701 23.64 13.67 -25.53
CA ALA A 701 22.33 13.99 -26.06
C ALA A 701 21.27 12.94 -25.70
N TRP A 702 20.07 13.38 -25.34
CA TRP A 702 18.88 12.54 -25.21
C TRP A 702 17.70 13.07 -26.02
N PRO A 703 16.67 12.23 -26.21
CA PRO A 703 15.44 12.68 -26.84
C PRO A 703 14.60 13.52 -25.88
N TYR A 704 13.84 14.46 -26.44
CA TYR A 704 12.89 15.31 -25.73
C TYR A 704 11.60 15.47 -26.54
N VAL A 705 10.52 15.83 -25.85
CA VAL A 705 9.25 16.16 -26.52
C VAL A 705 9.35 17.56 -27.12
N ARG A 706 8.97 17.70 -28.39
CA ARG A 706 8.99 19.00 -29.07
C ARG A 706 8.16 20.03 -28.27
N PRO A 707 8.65 21.27 -28.05
CA PRO A 707 8.01 22.23 -27.14
C PRO A 707 6.56 22.55 -27.53
N SER A 708 6.25 22.57 -28.83
CA SER A 708 4.88 22.76 -29.34
C SER A 708 3.93 21.65 -28.92
N VAL A 709 4.40 20.40 -28.90
CA VAL A 709 3.60 19.23 -28.50
C VAL A 709 3.45 19.19 -26.98
N ASP A 710 4.54 19.44 -26.24
CA ASP A 710 4.52 19.47 -24.77
C ASP A 710 3.47 20.49 -24.27
N ARG A 711 3.44 21.69 -24.88
CA ARG A 711 2.45 22.75 -24.59
C ARG A 711 1.02 22.35 -24.94
N ALA A 712 0.80 21.66 -26.05
CA ALA A 712 -0.54 21.26 -26.50
C ALA A 712 -1.16 20.15 -25.65
N VAL A 713 -0.34 19.23 -25.13
CA VAL A 713 -0.81 18.04 -24.39
C VAL A 713 -0.96 18.31 -22.87
N TRP A 714 -0.24 19.30 -22.34
CA TRP A 714 -0.24 19.65 -20.92
C TRP A 714 -1.65 19.84 -20.29
N PRO A 715 -2.62 20.55 -20.91
CA PRO A 715 -3.95 20.76 -20.31
C PRO A 715 -4.70 19.46 -19.97
N VAL A 716 -4.38 18.38 -20.69
CA VAL A 716 -5.00 17.07 -20.52
C VAL A 716 -4.24 16.20 -19.51
N VAL A 717 -2.91 16.17 -19.62
CA VAL A 717 -2.06 15.26 -18.83
C VAL A 717 -1.68 15.83 -17.47
N ARG A 718 -1.67 17.17 -17.32
CA ARG A 718 -1.27 17.91 -16.10
C ARG A 718 0.10 17.49 -15.54
N ARG A 719 0.96 16.97 -16.41
CA ARG A 719 2.36 16.59 -16.18
C ARG A 719 3.10 16.86 -17.48
N SER A 720 4.41 17.03 -17.41
CA SER A 720 5.24 17.43 -18.55
C SER A 720 5.70 16.17 -19.29
N PRO A 721 5.16 15.88 -20.49
CA PRO A 721 5.69 14.84 -21.37
C PRO A 721 7.21 14.87 -21.51
N SER A 722 7.82 16.06 -21.64
CA SER A 722 9.28 16.15 -21.76
C SER A 722 10.00 15.61 -20.52
N ARG A 723 9.58 15.98 -19.30
CA ARG A 723 10.13 15.40 -18.05
C ARG A 723 9.93 13.89 -17.94
N ILE A 724 8.78 13.37 -18.40
CA ILE A 724 8.50 11.93 -18.40
C ILE A 724 9.45 11.21 -19.36
N VAL A 725 9.63 11.71 -20.58
CA VAL A 725 10.56 11.13 -21.56
C VAL A 725 11.99 11.14 -21.03
N THR A 726 12.47 12.26 -20.48
CA THR A 726 13.80 12.31 -19.85
C THR A 726 13.94 11.28 -18.74
N SER A 727 12.93 11.13 -17.88
CA SER A 727 12.95 10.13 -16.81
C SER A 727 13.01 8.69 -17.32
N VAL A 728 12.35 8.37 -18.44
CA VAL A 728 12.40 7.04 -19.07
C VAL A 728 13.80 6.73 -19.61
N PHE A 729 14.50 7.72 -20.16
CA PHE A 729 15.87 7.56 -20.66
C PHE A 729 16.92 7.58 -19.55
N ASP A 730 16.65 8.21 -18.40
CA ASP A 730 17.48 8.09 -17.18
C ASP A 730 17.24 6.75 -16.48
N ILE A 731 17.53 5.64 -17.17
CA ILE A 731 17.33 4.27 -16.67
C ILE A 731 18.19 3.98 -15.43
N GLY A 732 19.35 4.63 -15.32
CA GLY A 732 20.24 4.49 -14.15
C GLY A 732 19.62 5.04 -12.87
N ARG A 733 18.75 6.06 -12.96
CA ARG A 733 17.97 6.57 -11.83
C ARG A 733 16.62 5.87 -11.72
N THR A 734 15.84 5.86 -12.79
CA THR A 734 14.44 5.41 -12.79
C THR A 734 14.31 3.89 -12.67
N GLY A 735 15.20 3.13 -13.30
CA GLY A 735 15.13 1.67 -13.34
C GLY A 735 15.15 1.02 -11.95
N PRO A 736 16.15 1.31 -11.10
CA PRO A 736 16.19 0.79 -9.73
C PRO A 736 14.97 1.19 -8.90
N ILE A 737 14.54 2.45 -8.97
CA ILE A 737 13.35 2.95 -8.25
C ILE A 737 12.11 2.16 -8.66
N VAL A 738 11.88 1.98 -9.97
CA VAL A 738 10.70 1.27 -10.45
C VAL A 738 10.77 -0.22 -10.11
N ALA A 739 11.93 -0.86 -10.28
CA ALA A 739 12.09 -2.30 -10.13
C ALA A 739 12.13 -2.78 -8.67
N PHE A 740 12.76 -2.00 -7.77
CA PHE A 740 13.00 -2.41 -6.39
C PHE A 740 12.09 -1.70 -5.37
N ASP A 741 11.63 -0.48 -5.67
CA ASP A 741 10.76 0.26 -4.74
C ASP A 741 9.30 0.21 -5.21
N VAL A 742 9.01 0.66 -6.43
CA VAL A 742 7.62 0.86 -6.88
C VAL A 742 6.93 -0.45 -7.22
N ALA A 743 7.52 -1.32 -8.04
CA ALA A 743 6.83 -2.53 -8.49
C ALA A 743 6.53 -3.52 -7.33
N PRO A 744 7.47 -3.82 -6.41
CA PRO A 744 7.19 -4.69 -5.27
C PRO A 744 6.15 -4.07 -4.33
N ASP A 745 6.23 -2.77 -4.05
CA ASP A 745 5.27 -2.07 -3.20
C ASP A 745 3.88 -2.02 -3.85
N LEU A 746 3.79 -1.77 -5.17
CA LEU A 746 2.54 -1.78 -5.91
C LEU A 746 1.87 -3.17 -5.87
N VAL A 747 2.65 -4.24 -6.02
CA VAL A 747 2.15 -5.62 -5.88
C VAL A 747 1.68 -5.88 -4.45
N PHE A 748 2.49 -5.55 -3.46
CA PHE A 748 2.12 -5.69 -2.05
C PHE A 748 0.80 -4.95 -1.76
N ARG A 749 0.70 -3.68 -2.16
CA ARG A 749 -0.49 -2.87 -1.93
C ARG A 749 -1.71 -3.37 -2.69
N SER A 750 -1.53 -3.94 -3.88
CA SER A 750 -2.65 -4.52 -4.65
C SER A 750 -3.34 -5.69 -3.93
N LEU A 751 -2.68 -6.31 -2.96
CA LEU A 751 -3.18 -7.46 -2.20
C LEU A 751 -3.41 -7.16 -0.71
N ALA A 752 -2.58 -6.32 -0.08
CA ALA A 752 -2.50 -6.18 1.38
C ALA A 752 -2.49 -4.71 1.87
N SER A 753 -3.08 -3.80 1.09
CA SER A 753 -3.30 -2.40 1.49
C SER A 753 -4.80 -2.15 1.65
N PHE A 754 -5.26 -2.04 2.88
CA PHE A 754 -6.67 -2.01 3.24
C PHE A 754 -7.12 -0.59 3.64
N GLY A 755 -8.44 -0.33 3.59
CA GLY A 755 -9.00 0.96 3.99
C GLY A 755 -8.37 2.10 3.20
N TRP A 756 -8.34 1.98 1.87
CA TRP A 756 -7.69 2.97 0.99
C TRP A 756 -6.20 3.23 1.26
N GLY A 757 -5.52 2.29 1.90
CA GLY A 757 -4.07 2.32 2.12
C GLY A 757 -3.61 2.97 3.40
N GLU A 758 -4.54 3.32 4.26
CA GLU A 758 -4.25 3.72 5.63
C GLU A 758 -3.85 2.52 6.50
N VAL A 759 -4.38 1.33 6.18
CA VAL A 759 -4.16 0.11 6.95
C VAL A 759 -3.31 -0.88 6.16
N THR A 760 -2.15 -1.25 6.70
CA THR A 760 -1.33 -2.33 6.15
C THR A 760 -0.93 -3.30 7.26
N PRO A 761 -0.80 -4.61 6.95
CA PRO A 761 -0.31 -5.58 7.93
C PRO A 761 1.07 -5.17 8.48
N PRO A 762 1.28 -5.21 9.79
CA PRO A 762 2.59 -4.95 10.38
C PRO A 762 3.55 -6.10 10.06
N GLY A 763 4.80 -5.77 9.74
CA GLY A 763 5.89 -6.73 9.54
C GLY A 763 6.41 -6.82 8.11
N GLN A 764 7.73 -6.98 7.99
CA GLN A 764 8.43 -7.00 6.69
C GLN A 764 8.17 -8.29 5.88
N ILE A 765 7.78 -9.39 6.53
CA ILE A 765 7.60 -10.69 5.87
C ILE A 765 6.54 -10.63 4.76
N MET A 766 5.38 -10.01 5.01
CA MET A 766 4.34 -9.92 3.98
C MET A 766 4.73 -9.01 2.82
N ARG A 767 5.51 -7.96 3.09
CA ARG A 767 6.07 -7.06 2.06
C ARG A 767 7.02 -7.77 1.11
N LEU A 768 7.69 -8.83 1.56
CA LEU A 768 8.55 -9.67 0.73
C LEU A 768 7.79 -10.85 0.11
N ALA A 769 6.94 -11.53 0.89
CA ALA A 769 6.27 -12.75 0.46
C ALA A 769 5.27 -12.53 -0.69
N LEU A 770 4.48 -11.45 -0.66
CA LEU A 770 3.47 -11.21 -1.69
C LEU A 770 4.07 -10.92 -3.07
N PRO A 771 5.11 -10.07 -3.21
CA PRO A 771 5.85 -9.94 -4.47
C PRO A 771 6.45 -11.27 -4.97
N LEU A 772 7.02 -12.09 -4.09
CA LEU A 772 7.55 -13.41 -4.47
C LEU A 772 6.45 -14.34 -5.00
N VAL A 773 5.26 -14.35 -4.38
CA VAL A 773 4.10 -15.11 -4.87
C VAL A 773 3.64 -14.57 -6.23
N ALA A 774 3.63 -13.25 -6.44
CA ALA A 774 3.28 -12.66 -7.73
C ALA A 774 4.30 -13.05 -8.81
N LEU A 775 5.60 -13.08 -8.50
CA LEU A 775 6.63 -13.58 -9.42
C LEU A 775 6.42 -15.07 -9.75
N ALA A 776 6.08 -15.90 -8.76
CA ALA A 776 5.78 -17.30 -8.97
C ALA A 776 4.55 -17.51 -9.88
N THR A 777 3.48 -16.74 -9.70
CA THR A 777 2.29 -16.81 -10.58
C THR A 777 2.61 -16.31 -11.98
N LEU A 778 3.37 -15.22 -12.13
CA LEU A 778 3.84 -14.74 -13.44
C LEU A 778 4.69 -15.79 -14.17
N ALA A 779 5.65 -16.41 -13.47
CA ALA A 779 6.47 -17.50 -14.02
C ALA A 779 5.61 -18.71 -14.44
N GLY A 780 4.57 -19.03 -13.66
CA GLY A 780 3.59 -20.05 -14.03
C GLY A 780 2.82 -19.71 -15.32
N CYS A 781 2.43 -18.44 -15.51
CA CYS A 781 1.81 -17.98 -16.75
C CYS A 781 2.76 -18.07 -17.95
N ILE A 782 4.02 -17.68 -17.78
CA ILE A 782 5.05 -17.79 -18.84
C ILE A 782 5.22 -19.27 -19.22
N ARG A 783 5.32 -20.17 -18.23
CA ARG A 783 5.37 -21.62 -18.46
C ARG A 783 4.17 -22.11 -19.28
N LEU A 784 2.95 -21.66 -18.96
CA LEU A 784 1.76 -22.03 -19.73
C LEU A 784 1.82 -21.52 -21.17
N ALA A 785 2.26 -20.28 -21.39
CA ALA A 785 2.39 -19.69 -22.72
C ALA A 785 3.40 -20.44 -23.60
N VAL A 786 4.53 -20.85 -23.03
CA VAL A 786 5.59 -21.59 -23.75
C VAL A 786 5.17 -23.04 -24.02
N THR A 787 4.49 -23.69 -23.08
CA THR A 787 4.15 -25.13 -23.19
C THR A 787 2.85 -25.43 -23.93
N ARG A 788 1.95 -24.44 -24.08
CA ARG A 788 0.61 -24.64 -24.67
C ARG A 788 0.28 -23.57 -25.70
N TYR A 789 1.18 -23.42 -26.66
CA TYR A 789 1.00 -22.48 -27.76
C TYR A 789 0.09 -23.08 -28.84
N ASP A 790 -1.01 -22.38 -29.13
CA ASP A 790 -1.91 -22.69 -30.24
C ASP A 790 -2.33 -21.38 -30.92
N TYR A 791 -2.40 -21.35 -32.25
CA TYR A 791 -2.81 -20.17 -33.01
C TYR A 791 -4.34 -19.93 -33.00
N SER A 792 -5.06 -20.55 -32.05
CA SER A 792 -6.50 -20.35 -31.92
C SER A 792 -6.86 -18.89 -31.61
N PRO A 793 -8.00 -18.37 -32.12
CA PRO A 793 -8.45 -17.01 -31.81
C PRO A 793 -8.61 -16.74 -30.30
N ARG A 794 -8.90 -17.77 -29.49
CA ARG A 794 -8.97 -17.67 -28.03
C ARG A 794 -7.60 -17.43 -27.41
N TYR A 795 -6.55 -18.11 -27.88
CA TYR A 795 -5.20 -17.89 -27.40
C TYR A 795 -4.73 -16.45 -27.72
N ILE A 796 -4.98 -15.97 -28.94
CA ILE A 796 -4.70 -14.58 -29.33
C ILE A 796 -5.48 -13.59 -28.43
N ALA A 797 -6.75 -13.88 -28.13
CA ALA A 797 -7.53 -13.06 -27.22
C ALA A 797 -6.94 -13.03 -25.80
N ILE A 798 -6.44 -14.16 -25.28
CA ILE A 798 -5.74 -14.22 -23.97
C ILE A 798 -4.48 -13.35 -24.00
N VAL A 799 -3.64 -13.51 -25.03
CA VAL A 799 -2.40 -12.74 -25.16
C VAL A 799 -2.69 -11.25 -25.24
N LEU A 800 -3.65 -10.82 -26.08
CA LEU A 800 -4.02 -9.42 -26.20
C LEU A 800 -4.62 -8.86 -24.90
N PHE A 801 -5.46 -9.65 -24.22
CA PHE A 801 -6.02 -9.30 -22.92
C PHE A 801 -4.93 -9.10 -21.85
N LEU A 802 -3.92 -9.96 -21.82
CA LEU A 802 -2.78 -9.84 -20.91
C LEU A 802 -1.87 -8.67 -21.28
N ILE A 803 -1.60 -8.40 -22.56
CA ILE A 803 -0.80 -7.26 -23.02
C ILE A 803 -1.48 -5.94 -22.64
N ILE A 804 -2.78 -5.80 -22.92
CA ILE A 804 -3.53 -4.59 -22.52
C ILE A 804 -3.50 -4.45 -20.99
N GLY A 805 -3.68 -5.55 -20.25
CA GLY A 805 -3.56 -5.52 -18.79
C GLY A 805 -2.19 -5.08 -18.29
N ALA A 806 -1.12 -5.60 -18.88
CA ALA A 806 0.26 -5.25 -18.54
C ALA A 806 0.54 -3.77 -18.84
N LEU A 807 0.07 -3.24 -19.98
CA LEU A 807 0.21 -1.81 -20.31
C LEU A 807 -0.43 -0.91 -19.24
N LEU A 808 -1.58 -1.30 -18.69
CA LEU A 808 -2.26 -0.55 -17.64
C LEU A 808 -1.51 -0.62 -16.29
N TRP A 809 -0.98 -1.78 -15.92
CA TRP A 809 -0.15 -1.92 -14.71
C TRP A 809 1.21 -1.22 -14.84
N VAL A 810 1.84 -1.25 -16.02
CA VAL A 810 3.05 -0.47 -16.31
C VAL A 810 2.74 1.01 -16.21
N ASN A 811 1.64 1.49 -16.79
CA ASN A 811 1.20 2.87 -16.64
C ASN A 811 0.97 3.24 -15.15
N ALA A 812 0.39 2.34 -14.36
CA ALA A 812 0.23 2.54 -12.92
C ALA A 812 1.58 2.67 -12.19
N ALA A 813 2.57 1.82 -12.50
CA ALA A 813 3.91 1.90 -11.93
C ALA A 813 4.66 3.17 -12.37
N LEU A 814 4.55 3.55 -13.64
CA LEU A 814 5.19 4.73 -14.19
C LEU A 814 4.53 6.06 -13.77
N ARG A 815 3.44 6.02 -12.98
CA ARG A 815 2.88 7.24 -12.36
C ARG A 815 3.80 7.90 -11.34
N ILE A 816 4.89 7.25 -10.94
CA ILE A 816 5.95 7.88 -10.14
C ILE A 816 6.76 8.91 -10.97
N LEU A 817 6.67 8.88 -12.30
CA LEU A 817 7.47 9.76 -13.16
C LEU A 817 6.95 11.20 -13.19
N PRO A 818 7.85 12.20 -13.22
CA PRO A 818 9.31 12.05 -13.22
C PRO A 818 9.86 11.75 -11.81
N ALA A 819 10.78 10.77 -11.71
CA ALA A 819 11.31 10.28 -10.42
C ALA A 819 12.43 11.18 -9.86
N LEU A 820 12.14 12.48 -9.75
CA LEU A 820 13.10 13.51 -9.33
C LEU A 820 13.28 13.57 -7.81
N ILE A 821 12.20 13.33 -7.08
CA ILE A 821 12.15 13.33 -5.62
C ILE A 821 11.62 11.98 -5.12
N VAL A 822 11.95 11.62 -3.88
CA VAL A 822 11.40 10.43 -3.23
C VAL A 822 9.90 10.67 -3.02
N GLN A 823 9.07 10.06 -3.84
CA GLN A 823 7.62 10.09 -3.70
C GLN A 823 7.10 8.75 -3.22
N PRO A 824 6.00 8.73 -2.44
CA PRO A 824 5.36 7.48 -2.09
C PRO A 824 4.92 6.75 -3.39
N PRO A 825 5.04 5.41 -3.44
CA PRO A 825 4.63 4.65 -4.61
C PRO A 825 3.15 4.89 -4.95
N PRO A 826 2.78 4.88 -6.24
CA PRO A 826 1.42 5.12 -6.68
C PRO A 826 0.45 4.08 -6.14
N PHE A 827 -0.76 4.52 -5.82
CA PHE A 827 -1.81 3.65 -5.31
C PHE A 827 -2.29 2.64 -6.38
N PRO A 828 -2.55 1.36 -6.01
CA PRO A 828 -2.91 0.30 -6.98
C PRO A 828 -4.23 0.56 -7.72
N ARG A 829 -5.07 1.51 -7.28
CA ARG A 829 -6.33 1.90 -7.94
C ARG A 829 -6.19 2.16 -9.44
N TYR A 830 -5.05 2.68 -9.88
CA TYR A 830 -4.79 2.95 -11.30
C TYR A 830 -4.55 1.69 -12.13
N GLY A 831 -4.21 0.56 -11.52
CA GLY A 831 -4.05 -0.74 -12.17
C GLY A 831 -5.33 -1.59 -12.19
N PHE A 832 -6.29 -1.33 -11.30
CA PHE A 832 -7.54 -2.11 -11.20
C PHE A 832 -8.48 -2.06 -12.42
N PRO A 833 -8.43 -1.09 -13.35
CA PRO A 833 -9.08 -1.27 -14.66
C PRO A 833 -8.64 -2.57 -15.37
N ALA A 834 -7.44 -3.06 -15.07
CA ALA A 834 -6.91 -4.35 -15.50
C ALA A 834 -7.00 -5.44 -14.41
N ILE A 835 -8.04 -5.44 -13.57
CA ILE A 835 -8.27 -6.47 -12.54
C ILE A 835 -8.48 -7.86 -13.16
N GLY A 836 -9.14 -7.95 -14.31
CA GLY A 836 -9.34 -9.21 -15.03
C GLY A 836 -8.01 -9.89 -15.41
N PRO A 837 -7.10 -9.20 -16.13
CA PRO A 837 -5.76 -9.72 -16.41
C PRO A 837 -4.99 -10.11 -15.14
N LEU A 838 -5.02 -9.29 -14.08
CA LEU A 838 -4.38 -9.63 -12.81
C LEU A 838 -4.94 -10.92 -12.20
N ALA A 839 -6.27 -11.05 -12.11
CA ALA A 839 -6.93 -12.23 -11.57
C ALA A 839 -6.64 -13.49 -12.40
N LEU A 840 -6.53 -13.34 -13.73
CA LEU A 840 -6.13 -14.44 -14.60
C LEU A 840 -4.67 -14.86 -14.35
N VAL A 841 -3.74 -13.90 -14.18
CA VAL A 841 -2.34 -14.21 -13.87
C VAL A 841 -2.23 -14.92 -12.53
N LEU A 842 -2.89 -14.41 -11.48
CA LEU A 842 -2.89 -15.03 -10.17
C LEU A 842 -3.46 -16.46 -10.20
N ALA A 843 -4.63 -16.65 -10.83
CA ALA A 843 -5.30 -17.94 -10.82
C ALA A 843 -4.65 -18.96 -11.77
N ALA A 844 -4.44 -18.61 -13.05
CA ALA A 844 -3.87 -19.53 -14.03
C ALA A 844 -2.38 -19.79 -13.75
N GLY A 845 -1.65 -18.74 -13.37
CA GLY A 845 -0.23 -18.82 -13.02
C GLY A 845 0.01 -19.67 -11.78
N TRP A 846 -0.82 -19.53 -10.74
CA TRP A 846 -0.77 -20.42 -9.59
C TRP A 846 -1.02 -21.88 -9.98
N LEU A 847 -2.10 -22.15 -10.72
CA LEU A 847 -2.46 -23.52 -11.12
C LEU A 847 -1.47 -24.17 -12.11
N ALA A 848 -0.61 -23.38 -12.76
CA ALA A 848 0.44 -23.89 -13.64
C ALA A 848 1.45 -24.79 -12.91
N TRP A 849 1.61 -24.60 -11.59
CA TRP A 849 2.51 -25.37 -10.75
C TRP A 849 1.92 -26.70 -10.27
N TRP A 850 0.61 -26.90 -10.45
CA TRP A 850 -0.10 -28.08 -9.97
C TRP A 850 -0.33 -29.08 -11.11
N SER A 851 0.00 -30.35 -10.87
CA SER A 851 -0.33 -31.43 -11.80
C SER A 851 -1.85 -31.56 -11.95
N PRO A 852 -2.37 -32.04 -13.09
CA PRO A 852 -3.82 -32.16 -13.32
C PRO A 852 -4.59 -32.87 -12.20
N GLN A 853 -4.00 -33.92 -11.62
CA GLN A 853 -4.57 -34.68 -10.51
C GLN A 853 -4.64 -33.89 -9.20
N ARG A 854 -3.73 -32.95 -8.98
CA ARG A 854 -3.64 -32.13 -7.75
C ARG A 854 -4.21 -30.72 -7.92
N ARG A 855 -4.82 -30.40 -9.07
CA ARG A 855 -5.39 -29.06 -9.33
C ARG A 855 -6.45 -28.66 -8.32
N VAL A 856 -7.24 -29.60 -7.81
CA VAL A 856 -8.23 -29.31 -6.77
C VAL A 856 -7.57 -28.76 -5.51
N ILE A 857 -6.43 -29.32 -5.12
CA ILE A 857 -5.63 -28.82 -3.99
C ILE A 857 -5.13 -27.41 -4.29
N GLY A 858 -4.57 -27.18 -5.48
CA GLY A 858 -4.11 -25.85 -5.88
C GLY A 858 -5.22 -24.79 -5.90
N ILE A 859 -6.43 -25.16 -6.32
CA ILE A 859 -7.61 -24.28 -6.26
C ILE A 859 -7.96 -23.98 -4.81
N ALA A 860 -8.04 -25.02 -3.96
CA ALA A 860 -8.38 -24.86 -2.55
C ALA A 860 -7.35 -23.98 -1.83
N THR A 861 -6.05 -24.18 -2.04
CA THR A 861 -5.00 -23.38 -1.40
C THR A 861 -5.08 -21.92 -1.82
N LEU A 862 -5.35 -21.63 -3.10
CA LEU A 862 -5.51 -20.26 -3.59
C LEU A 862 -6.71 -19.58 -2.93
N VAL A 863 -7.87 -20.23 -2.98
CA VAL A 863 -9.12 -19.67 -2.42
C VAL A 863 -9.02 -19.47 -0.92
N ILE A 864 -8.48 -20.45 -0.17
CA ILE A 864 -8.28 -20.34 1.28
C ILE A 864 -7.30 -19.20 1.60
N SER A 865 -6.20 -19.07 0.86
CA SER A 865 -5.23 -18.00 1.09
C SER A 865 -5.85 -16.61 0.89
N LEU A 866 -6.66 -16.44 -0.16
CA LEU A 866 -7.37 -15.19 -0.41
C LEU A 866 -8.46 -14.93 0.64
N LEU A 867 -9.18 -15.95 1.10
CA LEU A 867 -10.14 -15.81 2.21
C LEU A 867 -9.44 -15.39 3.51
N MET A 868 -8.29 -15.99 3.84
CA MET A 868 -7.48 -15.59 5.00
C MET A 868 -7.01 -14.14 4.88
N LEU A 869 -6.63 -13.71 3.68
CA LEU A 869 -6.27 -12.32 3.40
C LEU A 869 -7.45 -11.35 3.62
N ASN A 870 -8.67 -11.77 3.29
CA ASN A 870 -9.88 -10.99 3.60
C ASN A 870 -10.19 -10.94 5.09
N VAL A 871 -10.06 -12.06 5.81
CA VAL A 871 -10.22 -12.08 7.28
C VAL A 871 -9.21 -11.14 7.95
N LEU A 872 -7.96 -11.15 7.48
CA LEU A 872 -6.93 -10.21 7.93
C LEU A 872 -7.34 -8.77 7.63
N ALA A 873 -7.78 -8.48 6.39
CA ALA A 873 -8.27 -7.16 6.02
C ALA A 873 -9.39 -6.69 6.95
N TYR A 874 -10.41 -7.52 7.18
CA TYR A 874 -11.53 -7.20 8.06
C TYR A 874 -11.09 -6.91 9.48
N ALA A 875 -10.27 -7.79 10.05
CA ALA A 875 -9.77 -7.62 11.41
C ALA A 875 -8.94 -6.36 11.57
N THR A 876 -8.04 -6.08 10.62
CA THR A 876 -7.16 -4.90 10.68
C THR A 876 -7.93 -3.59 10.48
N ILE A 877 -8.89 -3.55 9.55
CA ILE A 877 -9.76 -2.40 9.35
C ILE A 877 -10.61 -2.15 10.59
N TRP A 878 -11.29 -3.19 11.08
CA TRP A 878 -12.11 -3.10 12.29
C TRP A 878 -11.30 -2.58 13.47
N TRP A 879 -10.09 -3.12 13.65
CA TRP A 879 -9.19 -2.70 14.70
C TRP A 879 -8.70 -1.26 14.53
N HIS A 880 -8.47 -0.80 13.31
CA HIS A 880 -7.96 0.55 13.09
C HIS A 880 -8.99 1.65 13.41
N TRP A 881 -10.27 1.43 13.06
CA TRP A 881 -11.30 2.48 13.18
C TRP A 881 -12.28 2.29 14.34
N TYR A 882 -12.44 1.09 14.88
CA TYR A 882 -13.46 0.80 15.91
C TYR A 882 -12.88 0.33 17.25
N VAL A 883 -11.56 0.14 17.37
CA VAL A 883 -10.87 -0.28 18.59
C VAL A 883 -9.74 0.69 18.92
#